data_AF-A0A3G5U4V6-F1
#
_entry.id   AF-A0A3G5U4V6-F1
#
_cell.length_a   1.000
_cell.length_b   1.000
_cell.length_c   1.000
_cell.angle_alpha   90.00
_cell.angle_beta   90.00
_cell.angle_gamma   90.00
#
_symmetry.space_group_name_H-M   'P 1'
#
loop_
_entity.id
_entity.type
_entity.pdbx_description
1 polymer ?
#
loop_
_entity_poly.entity_id
_entity_poly.type
_entity_poly.pdbx_seq_one_letter_code
_entity_poly.pdbx_strand_id
1 'polypeptide(L)'
;MKSNHVYILGVNMSNHDRSACLLKNGEVLVAISEERLDRRKKSEGFYENNPRSIVIPPLASITYVLQEANISLDELDLVVCGRSINSCKNDFLSYFPIDSTKVVEIPLPGHHLAHAYSAIGTAPFKEAAILVIDEQGHHLNGNFEKCSLYHYTSGEIQEVRKYFGNKEDISLGMFYDIFASLIGLSEAGTPAAGKLMGLAPYGNKREEWPELITLINGDTYISLTRIDNFLSNILPIRKGMEDYLVTHIDGLLKKYIAIHWDTTLAYDLAYKAQEELERAILYLSTDLLERTSAKCLCYAGGVALNCTANGKLLDIGWEDIFVHPAATDDGNAIGLALYGWHKVLKNQLDVPMEFNPFLGKKYKIDDIMLSLKNYNLDGYVEKTNPITIAVDLLLNNKIICWFQGQSEWGPRALGARSILANPLMNGITKILNSKIKLREHFRPFGISGTEKGIEKLLYTDNVATSLKPYMLAVGKVKNNSLDEIKHKDDTVRFQVVNPNLQPNYYKLIREFGEITGIEAVINTSFNVLGEPLVESPNDAVRQFLLTEADVLIIDNYVINRENIPTSLYKEMQKEAFNQTYVDKLKLLLNLEYLGYEEKADNILSNFGLCEKDYLSLGASDFRSYCEYMLKLAVRQKNFNMAENYAKNILEWSAYSKESATAIEFLVNYKNDEYRDIAYLINQIAPQGEASNFFRKLLSEQI
;
A
#
# COMPACT_ATOMS: atom_id res chain seq x y z
N MET A 1 -26.79 -4.35 -37.34
CA MET A 1 -25.38 -3.92 -37.55
C MET A 1 -24.72 -4.01 -36.19
N LYS A 2 -23.73 -4.89 -35.98
CA LYS A 2 -22.91 -4.82 -34.75
C LYS A 2 -22.22 -3.45 -34.77
N SER A 3 -22.28 -2.69 -33.69
CA SER A 3 -21.48 -1.47 -33.61
C SER A 3 -20.00 -1.87 -33.69
N ASN A 4 -19.24 -1.22 -34.58
CA ASN A 4 -17.79 -1.44 -34.75
C ASN A 4 -17.03 -0.81 -33.58
N HIS A 5 -17.26 -1.29 -32.36
CA HIS A 5 -16.42 -0.95 -31.24
C HIS A 5 -15.20 -1.86 -31.22
N VAL A 6 -14.02 -1.29 -30.98
CA VAL A 6 -12.79 -2.02 -30.76
C VAL A 6 -12.59 -2.18 -29.26
N TYR A 7 -12.52 -3.42 -28.78
CA TYR A 7 -12.28 -3.76 -27.39
C TYR A 7 -10.89 -4.39 -27.20
N ILE A 8 -10.10 -3.81 -26.30
CA ILE A 8 -8.75 -4.31 -25.97
C ILE A 8 -8.67 -4.58 -24.47
N LEU A 9 -8.31 -5.80 -24.10
CA LEU A 9 -8.08 -6.19 -22.71
C LEU A 9 -6.58 -6.16 -22.40
N GLY A 10 -6.16 -5.26 -21.52
CA GLY A 10 -4.82 -5.27 -20.92
C GLY A 10 -4.82 -6.09 -19.63
N VAL A 11 -3.84 -6.99 -19.48
CA VAL A 11 -3.76 -7.91 -18.33
C VAL A 11 -2.36 -7.90 -17.71
N ASN A 12 -2.26 -7.40 -16.47
CA ASN A 12 -1.04 -7.50 -15.69
C ASN A 12 -1.01 -8.82 -14.90
N MET A 13 -0.08 -9.70 -15.24
CA MET A 13 0.13 -11.01 -14.63
C MET A 13 1.42 -11.05 -13.79
N SER A 14 1.74 -9.97 -13.07
CA SER A 14 2.86 -9.92 -12.13
C SER A 14 2.63 -10.81 -10.89
N ASN A 15 3.70 -11.09 -10.14
CA ASN A 15 3.64 -11.86 -8.90
C ASN A 15 2.83 -11.16 -7.80
N HIS A 16 2.69 -9.84 -7.88
CA HIS A 16 1.86 -8.98 -7.05
C HIS A 16 1.15 -7.96 -7.94
N ASP A 17 0.24 -7.17 -7.36
CA ASP A 17 -0.45 -6.05 -8.02
C ASP A 17 -1.09 -6.43 -9.37
N ARG A 18 -1.61 -7.66 -9.45
CA ARG A 18 -2.31 -8.16 -10.64
C ARG A 18 -3.54 -7.30 -10.92
N SER A 19 -3.86 -7.07 -12.19
CA SER A 19 -4.93 -6.15 -12.57
C SER A 19 -5.40 -6.38 -14.01
N ALA A 20 -6.56 -5.83 -14.35
CA ALA A 20 -7.09 -5.84 -15.70
C ALA A 20 -7.67 -4.46 -16.08
N CYS A 21 -7.57 -4.13 -17.36
CA CYS A 21 -8.11 -2.91 -17.96
C CYS A 21 -8.78 -3.25 -19.28
N LEU A 22 -9.97 -2.72 -19.50
CA LEU A 22 -10.66 -2.79 -20.79
C LEU A 22 -10.69 -1.41 -21.45
N LEU A 23 -10.08 -1.32 -22.63
CA LEU A 23 -10.23 -0.17 -23.52
C LEU A 23 -11.42 -0.38 -24.46
N LYS A 24 -12.09 0.72 -24.78
CA LYS A 24 -13.10 0.81 -25.84
C LYS A 24 -12.76 1.96 -26.77
N ASN A 25 -12.37 1.67 -28.01
CA ASN A 25 -11.98 2.66 -29.02
C ASN A 25 -10.87 3.64 -28.57
N GLY A 26 -9.85 3.13 -27.87
CA GLY A 26 -8.72 3.95 -27.39
C GLY A 26 -8.91 4.59 -26.02
N GLU A 27 -10.14 4.61 -25.48
CA GLU A 27 -10.43 5.16 -24.15
C GLU A 27 -10.53 4.06 -23.08
N VAL A 28 -10.05 4.36 -21.87
CA VAL A 28 -10.20 3.47 -20.71
C VAL A 28 -11.65 3.44 -20.25
N LEU A 29 -12.31 2.30 -20.45
CA LEU A 29 -13.71 2.12 -20.09
C LEU A 29 -13.87 1.72 -18.62
N VAL A 30 -13.14 0.70 -18.20
CA VAL A 30 -13.20 0.13 -16.85
C VAL A 30 -11.89 -0.57 -16.56
N ALA A 31 -11.41 -0.43 -15.34
CA ALA A 31 -10.20 -1.11 -14.93
C ALA A 31 -10.06 -1.15 -13.41
N ILE A 32 -9.40 -2.20 -12.92
CA ILE A 32 -9.34 -2.50 -11.49
C ILE A 32 -8.17 -3.41 -11.14
N SER A 33 -7.63 -3.25 -9.93
CA SER A 33 -6.65 -4.17 -9.35
C SER A 33 -7.34 -5.35 -8.66
N GLU A 34 -6.72 -6.53 -8.74
CA GLU A 34 -7.26 -7.77 -8.21
C GLU A 34 -7.46 -7.71 -6.68
N GLU A 35 -6.59 -6.96 -5.98
CA GLU A 35 -6.69 -6.78 -4.53
C GLU A 35 -8.03 -6.17 -4.10
N ARG A 36 -8.64 -5.33 -4.94
CA ARG A 36 -9.94 -4.70 -4.65
C ARG A 36 -11.06 -5.73 -4.67
N LEU A 37 -10.87 -6.86 -5.32
CA LEU A 37 -11.88 -7.90 -5.53
C LEU A 37 -11.65 -9.12 -4.65
N ASP A 38 -10.40 -9.61 -4.57
CA ASP A 38 -10.06 -10.75 -3.71
C ASP A 38 -9.77 -10.35 -2.25
N ARG A 39 -9.73 -9.04 -1.99
CA ARG A 39 -9.52 -8.42 -0.67
C ARG A 39 -8.16 -8.74 -0.04
N ARG A 40 -7.20 -9.23 -0.83
CA ARG A 40 -5.81 -9.51 -0.42
C ARG A 40 -4.91 -8.41 -0.96
N LYS A 41 -4.37 -7.61 -0.05
CA LYS A 41 -3.51 -6.48 -0.40
C LYS A 41 -2.27 -6.91 -1.17
N LYS A 42 -1.93 -6.18 -2.23
CA LYS A 42 -0.91 -6.53 -3.25
C LYS A 42 -1.19 -7.84 -4.01
N SER A 43 -2.37 -8.44 -3.84
CA SER A 43 -2.88 -9.69 -4.46
C SER A 43 -1.80 -10.58 -5.10
N GLU A 44 -1.12 -11.35 -4.27
CA GLU A 44 -0.07 -12.26 -4.72
C GLU A 44 -0.64 -13.32 -5.69
N GLY A 45 0.04 -13.47 -6.83
CA GLY A 45 -0.36 -14.33 -7.93
C GLY A 45 0.09 -15.79 -7.80
N PHE A 46 0.84 -16.13 -6.75
CA PHE A 46 1.36 -17.47 -6.51
C PHE A 46 0.88 -18.00 -5.15
N TYR A 47 0.87 -19.32 -4.98
CA TYR A 47 0.62 -19.95 -3.69
C TYR A 47 1.95 -20.10 -2.94
N GLU A 48 1.98 -19.81 -1.63
CA GLU A 48 3.19 -19.82 -0.77
C GLU A 48 4.07 -21.09 -0.90
N ASN A 49 3.48 -22.22 -1.32
CA ASN A 49 4.15 -23.52 -1.47
C ASN A 49 4.61 -23.87 -2.89
N ASN A 50 4.42 -23.00 -3.89
CA ASN A 50 4.87 -23.24 -5.27
C ASN A 50 5.98 -22.25 -5.65
N PRO A 51 6.97 -22.66 -6.47
CA PRO A 51 7.98 -21.73 -6.95
C PRO A 51 7.31 -20.53 -7.64
N ARG A 52 7.94 -19.35 -7.52
CA ARG A 52 7.56 -18.06 -8.14
C ARG A 52 7.34 -18.11 -9.67
N SER A 53 7.37 -19.29 -10.29
CA SER A 53 7.15 -19.54 -11.71
C SER A 53 5.68 -19.68 -12.11
N ILE A 54 4.78 -20.10 -11.21
CA ILE A 54 3.35 -20.21 -11.53
C ILE A 54 2.61 -18.97 -11.02
N VAL A 55 2.14 -18.15 -11.96
CA VAL A 55 1.36 -16.94 -11.66
C VAL A 55 -0.04 -17.10 -12.22
N ILE A 56 -1.04 -17.04 -11.36
CA ILE A 56 -2.45 -17.11 -11.75
C ILE A 56 -2.86 -15.74 -12.33
N PRO A 57 -3.53 -15.70 -13.49
CA PRO A 57 -4.08 -14.45 -14.02
C PRO A 57 -5.05 -13.76 -13.03
N PRO A 58 -5.27 -12.44 -13.14
CA PRO A 58 -6.26 -11.73 -12.33
C PRO A 58 -7.69 -12.06 -12.78
N LEU A 59 -8.17 -13.26 -12.42
CA LEU A 59 -9.47 -13.79 -12.88
C LEU A 59 -10.62 -12.90 -12.43
N ALA A 60 -10.58 -12.36 -11.20
CA ALA A 60 -11.64 -11.50 -10.70
C ALA A 60 -11.68 -10.18 -11.47
N SER A 61 -10.52 -9.56 -11.74
CA SER A 61 -10.42 -8.30 -12.48
C SER A 61 -10.85 -8.47 -13.93
N ILE A 62 -10.41 -9.53 -14.61
CA ILE A 62 -10.84 -9.84 -15.99
C ILE A 62 -12.36 -10.02 -16.05
N THR A 63 -12.92 -10.80 -15.13
CA THR A 63 -14.37 -11.00 -15.05
C THR A 63 -15.09 -9.67 -14.79
N TYR A 64 -14.56 -8.86 -13.88
CA TYR A 64 -15.15 -7.59 -13.49
C TYR A 64 -15.25 -6.60 -14.66
N VAL A 65 -14.17 -6.43 -15.44
CA VAL A 65 -14.13 -5.48 -16.56
C VAL A 65 -15.04 -5.93 -17.72
N LEU A 66 -15.08 -7.23 -18.01
CA LEU A 66 -15.95 -7.78 -19.06
C LEU A 66 -17.42 -7.68 -18.70
N GLN A 67 -17.76 -7.97 -17.43
CA GLN A 67 -19.13 -7.82 -16.92
C GLN A 67 -19.61 -6.37 -16.96
N GLU A 68 -18.75 -5.40 -16.62
CA GLU A 68 -19.14 -3.98 -16.67
C GLU A 68 -19.44 -3.52 -18.10
N ALA A 69 -18.65 -3.97 -19.07
CA ALA A 69 -18.90 -3.69 -20.47
C ALA A 69 -20.03 -4.55 -21.08
N ASN A 70 -20.53 -5.55 -20.34
CA ASN A 70 -21.49 -6.55 -20.81
C ASN A 70 -21.05 -7.22 -22.12
N ILE A 71 -19.79 -7.65 -22.17
CA ILE A 71 -19.21 -8.40 -23.30
C ILE A 71 -18.59 -9.71 -22.82
N SER A 72 -18.44 -10.64 -23.75
CA SER A 72 -17.72 -11.91 -23.57
C SER A 72 -16.27 -11.82 -24.06
N LEU A 73 -15.44 -12.81 -23.72
CA LEU A 73 -14.04 -12.90 -24.20
C LEU A 73 -13.97 -12.93 -25.74
N ASP A 74 -14.95 -13.54 -26.39
CA ASP A 74 -15.01 -13.76 -27.85
C ASP A 74 -15.15 -12.44 -28.63
N GLU A 75 -15.73 -11.43 -27.96
CA GLU A 75 -15.98 -10.08 -28.48
C GLU A 75 -14.78 -9.15 -28.34
N LEU A 76 -13.70 -9.58 -27.68
CA LEU A 76 -12.45 -8.84 -27.65
C LEU A 76 -11.78 -8.88 -29.02
N ASP A 77 -11.25 -7.74 -29.47
CA ASP A 77 -10.44 -7.64 -30.68
C ASP A 77 -8.97 -7.97 -30.41
N LEU A 78 -8.49 -7.63 -29.22
CA LEU A 78 -7.11 -7.85 -28.79
C LEU A 78 -7.03 -8.06 -27.28
N VAL A 79 -6.13 -8.94 -26.85
CA VAL A 79 -5.65 -9.04 -25.48
C VAL A 79 -4.17 -8.73 -25.48
N VAL A 80 -3.73 -7.84 -24.59
CA VAL A 80 -2.31 -7.58 -24.35
C VAL A 80 -1.96 -7.99 -22.93
N CYS A 81 -1.12 -9.01 -22.79
CA CYS A 81 -0.65 -9.47 -21.48
C CYS A 81 0.82 -9.09 -21.26
N GLY A 82 1.17 -8.91 -19.99
CA GLY A 82 2.54 -8.67 -19.54
C GLY A 82 2.73 -9.16 -18.11
N ARG A 83 4.00 -9.39 -17.75
CA ARG A 83 4.42 -9.81 -16.41
C ARG A 83 5.80 -9.21 -16.14
N SER A 84 6.08 -8.85 -14.89
CA SER A 84 7.34 -8.17 -14.55
C SER A 84 8.59 -8.98 -14.88
N ILE A 85 8.62 -10.30 -14.63
CA ILE A 85 9.86 -11.09 -14.69
C ILE A 85 10.01 -11.89 -15.99
N ASN A 86 8.98 -12.63 -16.41
CA ASN A 86 9.03 -13.67 -17.45
C ASN A 86 7.87 -13.57 -18.45
N SER A 87 7.99 -14.20 -19.63
CA SER A 87 6.93 -14.24 -20.65
C SER A 87 5.67 -14.99 -20.19
N CYS A 88 4.49 -14.39 -20.21
CA CYS A 88 3.22 -14.89 -19.67
C CYS A 88 2.18 -15.31 -20.73
N LYS A 89 2.40 -15.12 -22.03
CA LYS A 89 1.38 -15.43 -23.07
C LYS A 89 0.87 -16.87 -23.02
N ASN A 90 1.77 -17.84 -22.92
CA ASN A 90 1.40 -19.25 -22.89
C ASN A 90 0.66 -19.60 -21.60
N ASP A 91 1.07 -19.02 -20.47
CA ASP A 91 0.39 -19.17 -19.19
C ASP A 91 -1.05 -18.65 -19.32
N PHE A 92 -1.25 -17.43 -19.84
CA PHE A 92 -2.57 -16.86 -20.09
C PHE A 92 -3.46 -17.79 -20.94
N LEU A 93 -2.96 -18.26 -22.09
CA LEU A 93 -3.68 -19.14 -23.01
C LEU A 93 -4.04 -20.50 -22.39
N SER A 94 -3.34 -20.93 -21.32
CA SER A 94 -3.69 -22.15 -20.60
C SER A 94 -4.94 -22.01 -19.73
N TYR A 95 -5.30 -20.78 -19.34
CA TYR A 95 -6.48 -20.49 -18.51
C TYR A 95 -7.69 -20.01 -19.31
N PHE A 96 -7.47 -19.39 -20.48
CA PHE A 96 -8.53 -18.73 -21.25
C PHE A 96 -8.70 -19.34 -22.64
N PRO A 97 -9.93 -19.80 -23.00
CA PRO A 97 -10.22 -20.36 -24.30
C PRO A 97 -10.45 -19.26 -25.36
N ILE A 98 -9.43 -18.43 -25.61
CA ILE A 98 -9.45 -17.36 -26.60
C ILE A 98 -8.55 -17.69 -27.80
N ASP A 99 -8.90 -17.16 -28.98
CA ASP A 99 -8.06 -17.25 -30.17
C ASP A 99 -6.66 -16.67 -29.89
N SER A 100 -5.63 -17.51 -30.00
CA SER A 100 -4.23 -17.15 -29.70
C SER A 100 -3.67 -16.08 -30.65
N THR A 101 -4.31 -15.85 -31.79
CA THR A 101 -3.96 -14.76 -32.73
C THR A 101 -4.39 -13.38 -32.21
N LYS A 102 -5.37 -13.33 -31.30
CA LYS A 102 -5.82 -12.11 -30.62
C LYS A 102 -5.01 -11.79 -29.37
N VAL A 103 -4.14 -12.68 -28.91
CA VAL A 103 -3.33 -12.48 -27.70
C VAL A 103 -1.92 -12.05 -28.08
N VAL A 104 -1.53 -10.85 -27.65
CA VAL A 104 -0.19 -10.31 -27.82
C VAL A 104 0.45 -10.17 -26.45
N GLU A 105 1.74 -10.51 -26.38
CA GLU A 105 2.55 -10.17 -25.23
C GLU A 105 3.46 -9.00 -25.60
N ILE A 106 3.59 -8.06 -24.67
CA ILE A 106 4.47 -6.90 -24.86
C ILE A 106 5.93 -7.37 -25.08
N PRO A 107 6.71 -6.75 -26.00
CA PRO A 107 8.06 -7.21 -26.31
C PRO A 107 8.98 -7.19 -25.09
N LEU A 108 9.78 -8.24 -24.92
CA LEU A 108 10.74 -8.35 -23.82
C LEU A 108 12.04 -7.57 -24.13
N PRO A 109 12.58 -6.76 -23.21
CA PRO A 109 12.02 -6.39 -21.92
C PRO A 109 10.94 -5.31 -22.05
N GLY A 110 9.73 -5.57 -21.50
CA GLY A 110 8.52 -4.79 -21.76
C GLY A 110 7.81 -4.23 -20.53
N HIS A 111 8.29 -4.53 -19.33
CA HIS A 111 7.63 -4.15 -18.07
C HIS A 111 7.66 -2.65 -17.89
N HIS A 112 8.85 -2.04 -17.99
CA HIS A 112 8.98 -0.59 -17.96
C HIS A 112 8.34 0.09 -19.17
N LEU A 113 8.20 -0.60 -20.30
CA LEU A 113 7.48 -0.05 -21.45
C LEU A 113 5.97 0.02 -21.15
N ALA A 114 5.38 -0.98 -20.50
CA ALA A 114 4.00 -0.90 -20.02
C ALA A 114 3.80 0.27 -19.04
N HIS A 115 4.72 0.47 -18.09
CA HIS A 115 4.72 1.65 -17.22
C HIS A 115 4.81 2.96 -18.00
N ALA A 116 5.65 3.02 -19.04
CA ALA A 116 5.76 4.20 -19.88
C ALA A 116 4.44 4.51 -20.62
N TYR A 117 3.76 3.48 -21.16
CA TYR A 117 2.45 3.63 -21.81
C TYR A 117 1.34 4.05 -20.84
N SER A 118 1.32 3.50 -19.62
CA SER A 118 0.32 3.89 -18.62
C SER A 118 0.47 5.36 -18.25
N ALA A 119 1.71 5.86 -18.16
CA ALA A 119 1.99 7.26 -17.88
C ALA A 119 1.63 8.18 -19.05
N ILE A 120 2.26 8.00 -20.23
CA ILE A 120 2.07 8.95 -21.34
C ILE A 120 0.68 8.88 -21.95
N GLY A 121 0.10 7.68 -22.04
CA GLY A 121 -1.22 7.50 -22.64
C GLY A 121 -2.38 7.98 -21.77
N THR A 122 -2.09 8.45 -20.55
CA THR A 122 -3.06 9.10 -19.66
C THR A 122 -2.65 10.52 -19.25
N ALA A 123 -1.45 10.97 -19.63
CA ALA A 123 -0.96 12.30 -19.32
C ALA A 123 -1.59 13.36 -20.24
N PRO A 124 -1.79 14.60 -19.77
CA PRO A 124 -2.29 15.69 -20.60
C PRO A 124 -1.21 16.33 -21.49
N PHE A 125 -0.25 15.52 -21.98
CA PHE A 125 0.93 15.99 -22.69
C PHE A 125 0.97 15.45 -24.12
N LYS A 126 1.23 16.34 -25.09
CA LYS A 126 1.48 15.96 -26.50
C LYS A 126 2.90 15.45 -26.74
N GLU A 127 3.82 15.89 -25.90
CA GLU A 127 5.23 15.52 -25.91
C GLU A 127 5.72 15.54 -24.46
N ALA A 128 6.43 14.49 -24.04
CA ALA A 128 6.99 14.42 -22.71
C ALA A 128 8.20 13.48 -22.67
N ALA A 129 9.14 13.78 -21.78
CA ALA A 129 10.08 12.76 -21.34
C ALA A 129 9.37 11.78 -20.41
N ILE A 130 9.79 10.51 -20.40
CA ILE A 130 9.21 9.48 -19.55
C ILE A 130 10.31 8.84 -18.72
N LEU A 131 10.18 8.93 -17.40
CA LEU A 131 11.04 8.28 -16.41
C LEU A 131 10.28 7.09 -15.82
N VAL A 132 10.91 5.92 -15.78
CA VAL A 132 10.37 4.74 -15.10
C VAL A 132 11.40 4.25 -14.08
N ILE A 133 11.05 4.30 -12.80
CA ILE A 133 11.88 3.77 -11.71
C ILE A 133 11.01 2.83 -10.89
N ASP A 134 11.41 1.55 -10.87
CA ASP A 134 10.66 0.49 -10.21
C ASP A 134 11.56 -0.31 -9.26
N GLU A 135 10.96 -1.24 -8.52
CA GLU A 135 11.77 -2.22 -7.78
C GLU A 135 12.55 -3.09 -8.77
N GLN A 136 11.86 -3.76 -9.70
CA GLN A 136 12.46 -4.59 -10.75
C GLN A 136 11.49 -4.73 -11.93
N GLY A 137 12.00 -4.68 -13.16
CA GLY A 137 11.30 -5.17 -14.35
C GLY A 137 11.83 -6.50 -14.85
N HIS A 138 11.91 -6.69 -16.17
CA HIS A 138 12.24 -7.99 -16.76
C HIS A 138 13.63 -8.46 -16.42
N HIS A 139 13.74 -9.77 -16.15
CA HIS A 139 15.00 -10.44 -15.93
C HIS A 139 15.59 -10.92 -17.26
N LEU A 140 16.80 -10.46 -17.59
CA LEU A 140 17.54 -10.83 -18.79
C LEU A 140 18.96 -11.24 -18.42
N ASN A 141 19.30 -12.51 -18.65
CA ASN A 141 20.65 -13.06 -18.42
C ASN A 141 21.22 -12.78 -17.01
N GLY A 142 20.38 -12.83 -15.97
CA GLY A 142 20.77 -12.58 -14.58
C GLY A 142 20.78 -11.10 -14.15
N ASN A 143 20.43 -10.19 -15.05
CA ASN A 143 20.19 -8.78 -14.78
C ASN A 143 18.69 -8.49 -14.75
N PHE A 144 18.27 -7.36 -14.19
CA PHE A 144 16.87 -6.91 -14.17
C PHE A 144 16.75 -5.44 -14.52
N GLU A 145 15.65 -5.01 -15.15
CA GLU A 145 15.39 -3.58 -15.40
C GLU A 145 15.28 -2.84 -14.05
N LYS A 146 16.10 -1.79 -13.83
CA LYS A 146 16.02 -0.94 -12.62
C LYS A 146 15.51 0.46 -12.92
N CYS A 147 15.81 1.00 -14.10
CA CYS A 147 15.40 2.32 -14.54
C CYS A 147 15.31 2.37 -16.06
N SER A 148 14.32 3.08 -16.61
CA SER A 148 14.19 3.31 -18.05
C SER A 148 13.80 4.74 -18.36
N LEU A 149 14.43 5.27 -19.41
CA LEU A 149 14.29 6.63 -19.91
C LEU A 149 13.73 6.56 -21.32
N TYR A 150 12.61 7.25 -21.56
CA TYR A 150 12.01 7.37 -22.88
C TYR A 150 11.67 8.83 -23.20
N HIS A 151 11.38 9.08 -24.48
CA HIS A 151 10.85 10.34 -24.98
C HIS A 151 9.65 10.03 -25.85
N TYR A 152 8.48 10.53 -25.48
CA TYR A 152 7.33 10.51 -26.36
C TYR A 152 7.32 11.78 -27.20
N THR A 153 7.59 11.63 -28.49
CA THR A 153 7.63 12.73 -29.45
C THR A 153 7.16 12.24 -30.82
N SER A 154 6.53 13.13 -31.59
CA SER A 154 6.00 12.81 -32.92
C SER A 154 5.04 11.61 -32.94
N GLY A 155 4.27 11.44 -31.85
CA GLY A 155 3.31 10.35 -31.70
C GLY A 155 3.97 8.99 -31.39
N GLU A 156 5.23 8.95 -30.98
CA GLU A 156 5.95 7.70 -30.75
C GLU A 156 6.77 7.72 -29.46
N ILE A 157 6.79 6.60 -28.73
CA ILE A 157 7.71 6.40 -27.60
C ILE A 157 9.06 5.93 -28.15
N GLN A 158 10.11 6.70 -27.90
CA GLN A 158 11.50 6.39 -28.24
C GLN A 158 12.27 6.05 -26.98
N GLU A 159 13.03 4.94 -26.99
CA GLU A 159 13.93 4.60 -25.89
C GLU A 159 15.14 5.54 -25.92
N VAL A 160 15.37 6.25 -24.81
CA VAL A 160 16.54 7.08 -24.61
C VAL A 160 17.66 6.23 -24.01
N ARG A 161 17.35 5.52 -22.91
CA ARG A 161 18.26 4.58 -22.24
C ARG A 161 17.50 3.59 -21.36
N LYS A 162 18.10 2.42 -21.14
CA LYS A 162 17.71 1.48 -20.08
C LYS A 162 18.90 1.14 -19.23
N TYR A 163 18.67 1.07 -17.93
CA TYR A 163 19.65 0.65 -16.95
C TYR A 163 19.20 -0.64 -16.28
N PHE A 164 20.14 -1.56 -16.13
CA PHE A 164 19.91 -2.86 -15.57
C PHE A 164 20.71 -3.03 -14.28
N GLY A 165 20.06 -3.55 -13.24
CA GLY A 165 20.70 -4.00 -12.01
C GLY A 165 21.10 -5.47 -12.12
N ASN A 166 21.83 -5.94 -11.12
CA ASN A 166 22.25 -7.34 -10.99
C ASN A 166 22.48 -7.68 -9.50
N LYS A 167 23.12 -8.82 -9.21
CA LYS A 167 23.40 -9.26 -7.83
C LYS A 167 24.31 -8.30 -7.03
N GLU A 168 25.09 -7.44 -7.69
CA GLU A 168 26.02 -6.50 -7.07
C GLU A 168 25.49 -5.06 -7.05
N ASP A 169 24.55 -4.74 -7.96
CA ASP A 169 23.97 -3.42 -8.17
C ASP A 169 22.43 -3.47 -8.11
N ILE A 170 21.86 -2.99 -7.00
CA ILE A 170 20.41 -3.03 -6.77
C ILE A 170 19.69 -1.78 -7.28
N SER A 171 18.36 -1.86 -7.43
CA SER A 171 17.55 -0.71 -7.83
C SER A 171 17.27 0.27 -6.68
N LEU A 172 16.75 1.45 -7.02
CA LEU A 172 16.27 2.43 -6.05
C LEU A 172 15.07 1.92 -5.24
N GLY A 173 14.15 1.16 -5.86
CA GLY A 173 13.03 0.55 -5.14
C GLY A 173 13.50 -0.47 -4.09
N MET A 174 14.42 -1.35 -4.50
CA MET A 174 15.08 -2.32 -3.61
C MET A 174 15.81 -1.64 -2.44
N PHE A 175 16.59 -0.60 -2.74
CA PHE A 175 17.30 0.17 -1.72
C PHE A 175 16.31 0.68 -0.66
N TYR A 176 15.22 1.29 -1.10
CA TYR A 176 14.23 1.86 -0.19
C TYR A 176 13.52 0.78 0.65
N ASP A 177 13.21 -0.37 0.06
CA ASP A 177 12.55 -1.49 0.73
C ASP A 177 13.45 -2.20 1.76
N ILE A 178 14.76 -2.24 1.55
CA ILE A 178 15.73 -2.72 2.56
C ILE A 178 15.57 -1.92 3.85
N PHE A 179 15.58 -0.58 3.75
CA PHE A 179 15.47 0.28 4.93
C PHE A 179 14.10 0.15 5.59
N ALA A 180 13.01 0.13 4.82
CA ALA A 180 11.67 -0.08 5.36
C ALA A 180 11.59 -1.37 6.17
N SER A 181 12.15 -2.47 5.64
CA SER A 181 12.14 -3.78 6.29
C SER A 181 12.98 -3.79 7.57
N LEU A 182 14.20 -3.26 7.52
CA LEU A 182 15.16 -3.32 8.63
C LEU A 182 14.81 -2.39 9.80
N ILE A 183 13.91 -1.43 9.60
CA ILE A 183 13.35 -0.62 10.69
C ILE A 183 11.95 -1.08 11.11
N GLY A 184 11.52 -2.27 10.68
CA GLY A 184 10.28 -2.88 11.13
C GLY A 184 9.00 -2.34 10.47
N LEU A 185 9.10 -1.64 9.34
CA LEU A 185 7.95 -1.15 8.59
C LEU A 185 7.54 -2.13 7.50
N SER A 186 6.45 -2.85 7.76
CA SER A 186 5.82 -3.74 6.78
C SER A 186 4.33 -3.46 6.61
N GLU A 187 3.79 -3.92 5.50
CA GLU A 187 2.36 -3.90 5.20
C GLU A 187 2.02 -5.13 4.36
N ALA A 188 1.03 -5.92 4.81
CA ALA A 188 0.66 -7.19 4.18
C ALA A 188 1.86 -8.15 3.97
N GLY A 189 2.77 -8.24 4.94
CA GLY A 189 3.94 -9.12 4.86
C GLY A 189 5.07 -8.60 3.96
N THR A 190 4.91 -7.44 3.33
CA THR A 190 5.90 -6.84 2.42
C THR A 190 6.46 -5.53 2.99
N PRO A 191 7.64 -5.08 2.53
CA PRO A 191 8.19 -3.78 2.91
C PRO A 191 7.22 -2.63 2.61
N ALA A 192 7.11 -1.66 3.51
CA ALA A 192 6.16 -0.56 3.40
C ALA A 192 6.86 0.77 3.09
N ALA A 193 7.31 0.95 1.84
CA ALA A 193 7.93 2.18 1.34
C ALA A 193 7.14 3.46 1.71
N GLY A 194 5.82 3.46 1.52
CA GLY A 194 5.00 4.63 1.87
C GLY A 194 4.99 4.98 3.38
N LYS A 195 5.29 4.01 4.26
CA LYS A 195 5.50 4.27 5.70
C LYS A 195 6.88 4.84 5.95
N LEU A 196 7.93 4.32 5.29
CA LEU A 196 9.29 4.86 5.38
C LEU A 196 9.33 6.35 4.98
N MET A 197 8.62 6.70 3.91
CA MET A 197 8.48 8.09 3.45
C MET A 197 7.83 8.99 4.51
N GLY A 198 6.78 8.50 5.20
CA GLY A 198 6.16 9.22 6.31
C GLY A 198 7.05 9.25 7.56
N LEU A 199 7.97 8.31 7.74
CA LEU A 199 8.85 8.31 8.89
C LEU A 199 10.05 9.25 8.72
N ALA A 200 10.53 9.42 7.48
CA ALA A 200 11.75 10.16 7.16
C ALA A 200 11.85 11.57 7.79
N PRO A 201 10.79 12.42 7.79
CA PRO A 201 10.85 13.74 8.45
C PRO A 201 11.03 13.71 9.98
N TYR A 202 10.95 12.53 10.62
CA TYR A 202 11.25 12.38 12.03
C TYR A 202 12.73 12.23 12.33
N GLY A 203 13.53 11.82 11.35
CA GLY A 203 14.97 11.64 11.48
C GLY A 203 15.78 12.89 11.26
N ASN A 204 17.07 12.78 11.54
CA ASN A 204 18.07 13.79 11.28
C ASN A 204 19.19 13.23 10.41
N LYS A 205 19.85 14.12 9.68
CA LYS A 205 21.08 13.79 8.97
C LYS A 205 22.19 13.44 9.97
N ARG A 206 22.98 12.42 9.62
CA ARG A 206 24.20 12.03 10.32
C ARG A 206 25.40 12.20 9.40
N GLU A 207 26.19 13.23 9.65
CA GLU A 207 27.30 13.64 8.79
C GLU A 207 28.40 12.57 8.69
N GLU A 208 28.49 11.67 9.66
CA GLU A 208 29.43 10.55 9.68
C GLU A 208 29.02 9.38 8.76
N TRP A 209 27.77 9.36 8.26
CA TRP A 209 27.28 8.26 7.43
C TRP A 209 27.69 8.43 5.96
N PRO A 210 28.27 7.39 5.32
CA PRO A 210 28.72 7.48 3.92
C PRO A 210 27.55 7.48 2.95
N GLU A 211 27.73 8.02 1.74
CA GLU A 211 26.76 7.84 0.65
C GLU A 211 26.67 6.36 0.23
N LEU A 212 25.45 5.84 0.09
CA LEU A 212 25.20 4.47 -0.32
C LEU A 212 24.91 4.35 -1.81
N ILE A 213 24.35 5.41 -2.41
CA ILE A 213 24.06 5.51 -3.83
C ILE A 213 25.16 6.30 -4.54
N THR A 214 25.82 5.69 -5.51
CA THR A 214 26.75 6.40 -6.41
C THR A 214 26.00 6.86 -7.65
N LEU A 215 26.13 8.14 -7.99
CA LEU A 215 25.55 8.73 -9.20
C LEU A 215 26.63 8.81 -10.27
N ILE A 216 26.44 8.17 -11.42
CA ILE A 216 27.47 8.07 -12.45
C ILE A 216 26.87 7.95 -13.85
N ASN A 217 27.29 8.83 -14.76
CA ASN A 217 26.94 8.79 -16.18
C ASN A 217 25.44 8.67 -16.51
N GLY A 218 24.58 9.30 -15.71
CA GLY A 218 23.12 9.23 -15.86
C GLY A 218 22.47 7.96 -15.30
N ASP A 219 23.22 7.14 -14.54
CA ASP A 219 22.75 5.95 -13.83
C ASP A 219 23.02 6.04 -12.32
N THR A 220 22.42 5.14 -11.55
CA THR A 220 22.65 4.93 -10.12
C THR A 220 23.31 3.58 -9.89
N TYR A 221 24.37 3.53 -9.08
CA TYR A 221 25.01 2.29 -8.65
C TYR A 221 24.87 2.11 -7.14
N ILE A 222 24.26 1.00 -6.72
CA ILE A 222 23.94 0.70 -5.32
C ILE A 222 24.52 -0.67 -4.95
N SER A 223 25.66 -0.65 -4.27
CA SER A 223 26.37 -1.88 -3.91
C SER A 223 25.78 -2.56 -2.67
N LEU A 224 25.38 -3.83 -2.81
CA LEU A 224 24.96 -4.65 -1.66
C LEU A 224 26.05 -4.77 -0.61
N THR A 225 27.31 -4.94 -1.01
CA THR A 225 28.46 -4.99 -0.08
C THR A 225 28.62 -3.67 0.68
N ARG A 226 28.40 -2.52 0.02
CA ARG A 226 28.45 -1.22 0.70
C ARG A 226 27.34 -1.08 1.73
N ILE A 227 26.13 -1.53 1.40
CA ILE A 227 25.00 -1.56 2.33
C ILE A 227 25.29 -2.48 3.52
N ASP A 228 25.77 -3.70 3.28
CA ASP A 228 26.15 -4.66 4.33
C ASP A 228 27.19 -4.05 5.28
N ASN A 229 28.28 -3.47 4.74
CA ASN A 229 29.30 -2.81 5.55
C ASN A 229 28.77 -1.61 6.35
N PHE A 230 27.81 -0.86 5.80
CA PHE A 230 27.17 0.24 6.53
C PHE A 230 26.32 -0.30 7.67
N LEU A 231 25.46 -1.28 7.40
CA LEU A 231 24.54 -1.87 8.36
C LEU A 231 25.27 -2.64 9.48
N SER A 232 26.41 -3.29 9.20
CA SER A 232 27.19 -4.03 10.21
C SER A 232 27.70 -3.14 11.36
N ASN A 233 27.84 -1.83 11.11
CA ASN A 233 28.29 -0.88 12.12
C ASN A 233 27.14 -0.29 12.96
N ILE A 234 25.89 -0.58 12.59
CA ILE A 234 24.73 0.17 13.07
C ILE A 234 23.64 -0.75 13.61
N LEU A 235 23.35 -1.84 12.88
CA LEU A 235 22.31 -2.78 13.22
C LEU A 235 22.87 -4.03 13.87
N PRO A 236 22.13 -4.63 14.83
CA PRO A 236 22.51 -5.90 15.40
C PRO A 236 22.44 -7.02 14.34
N ILE A 237 23.52 -7.81 14.27
CA ILE A 237 23.64 -8.99 13.42
C ILE A 237 23.03 -10.18 14.15
N ARG A 238 22.30 -11.03 13.42
CA ARG A 238 21.79 -12.30 13.94
C ARG A 238 22.96 -13.23 14.23
N LYS A 239 22.93 -13.86 15.40
CA LYS A 239 23.97 -14.80 15.83
C LYS A 239 24.19 -15.90 14.78
N GLY A 240 25.45 -16.15 14.44
CA GLY A 240 25.86 -17.13 13.41
C GLY A 240 25.81 -16.59 11.99
N MET A 241 25.43 -15.32 11.80
CA MET A 241 25.43 -14.63 10.50
C MET A 241 26.56 -13.60 10.37
N GLU A 242 27.51 -13.57 11.31
CA GLU A 242 28.63 -12.62 11.32
C GLU A 242 29.49 -12.75 10.05
N ASP A 243 29.80 -13.99 9.66
CA ASP A 243 30.55 -14.32 8.45
C ASP A 243 29.63 -14.64 7.24
N TYR A 244 28.31 -14.39 7.36
CA TYR A 244 27.38 -14.66 6.27
C TYR A 244 27.63 -13.71 5.10
N LEU A 245 28.00 -14.29 3.96
CA LEU A 245 28.20 -13.56 2.73
C LEU A 245 26.84 -13.18 2.11
N VAL A 246 26.52 -11.90 2.17
CA VAL A 246 25.35 -11.32 1.53
C VAL A 246 25.56 -11.29 0.01
N THR A 247 24.77 -12.10 -0.70
CA THR A 247 24.78 -12.19 -2.17
C THR A 247 23.50 -11.67 -2.81
N HIS A 248 22.45 -11.45 -2.00
CA HIS A 248 21.13 -10.96 -2.40
C HIS A 248 20.50 -10.18 -1.24
N ILE A 249 19.46 -9.38 -1.53
CA ILE A 249 18.73 -8.55 -0.56
C ILE A 249 18.15 -9.38 0.59
N ASP A 250 17.55 -10.54 0.29
CA ASP A 250 17.04 -11.46 1.31
C ASP A 250 18.14 -11.88 2.31
N GLY A 251 19.41 -11.87 1.87
CA GLY A 251 20.57 -12.09 2.72
C GLY A 251 20.76 -11.01 3.78
N LEU A 252 20.51 -9.73 3.46
CA LEU A 252 20.53 -8.64 4.44
C LEU A 252 19.43 -8.84 5.48
N LEU A 253 18.19 -9.10 5.03
CA LEU A 253 17.05 -9.28 5.92
C LEU A 253 17.19 -10.50 6.84
N LYS A 254 17.89 -11.54 6.36
CA LYS A 254 18.30 -12.70 7.16
C LYS A 254 19.44 -12.37 8.12
N LYS A 255 20.45 -11.62 7.69
CA LYS A 255 21.65 -11.32 8.49
C LYS A 255 21.36 -10.36 9.63
N TYR A 256 20.53 -9.34 9.41
CA TYR A 256 20.26 -8.30 10.40
C TYR A 256 18.96 -8.55 11.16
N ILE A 257 18.92 -8.08 12.40
CA ILE A 257 17.69 -8.00 13.19
C ILE A 257 17.04 -6.66 12.90
N ALA A 258 15.78 -6.68 12.47
CA ALA A 258 15.02 -5.45 12.28
C ALA A 258 14.80 -4.76 13.63
N ILE A 259 15.04 -3.45 13.67
CA ILE A 259 14.76 -2.63 14.86
C ILE A 259 13.31 -2.16 14.85
N HIS A 260 12.82 -1.70 16.01
CA HIS A 260 11.52 -1.07 16.09
C HIS A 260 11.56 0.32 15.43
N TRP A 261 10.52 0.66 14.66
CA TRP A 261 10.44 1.92 13.91
C TRP A 261 10.45 3.15 14.83
N ASP A 262 9.89 3.03 16.04
CA ASP A 262 9.83 4.11 17.03
C ASP A 262 11.14 4.22 17.82
N THR A 263 12.24 4.48 17.12
CA THR A 263 13.56 4.72 17.71
C THR A 263 14.27 5.82 16.94
N THR A 264 15.14 6.59 17.63
CA THR A 264 15.96 7.63 16.97
C THR A 264 16.76 7.07 15.80
N LEU A 265 17.30 5.85 15.95
CA LEU A 265 18.07 5.22 14.89
C LEU A 265 17.20 4.90 13.66
N ALA A 266 16.00 4.36 13.85
CA ALA A 266 15.07 4.09 12.75
C ALA A 266 14.65 5.38 12.03
N TYR A 267 14.42 6.46 12.78
CA TYR A 267 14.11 7.77 12.21
C TYR A 267 15.26 8.28 11.33
N ASP A 268 16.49 8.26 11.83
CA ASP A 268 17.65 8.74 11.07
C ASP A 268 17.92 7.85 9.83
N LEU A 269 17.74 6.53 9.95
CA LEU A 269 17.83 5.60 8.81
C LEU A 269 16.75 5.89 7.75
N ALA A 270 15.53 6.22 8.17
CA ALA A 270 14.46 6.63 7.26
C ALA A 270 14.79 7.94 6.55
N TYR A 271 15.31 8.94 7.29
CA TYR A 271 15.78 10.20 6.72
C TYR A 271 16.87 9.95 5.67
N LYS A 272 17.89 9.14 5.98
CA LYS A 272 18.97 8.79 5.05
C LYS A 272 18.45 8.15 3.76
N ALA A 273 17.57 7.16 3.88
CA ALA A 273 17.01 6.48 2.73
C ALA A 273 16.21 7.44 1.83
N GLN A 274 15.41 8.33 2.43
CA GLN A 274 14.65 9.34 1.70
C GLN A 274 15.55 10.37 1.02
N GLU A 275 16.54 10.92 1.72
CA GLU A 275 17.47 11.92 1.17
C GLU A 275 18.25 11.36 -0.02
N GLU A 276 18.80 10.15 0.10
CA GLU A 276 19.56 9.53 -0.99
C GLU A 276 18.68 9.15 -2.18
N LEU A 277 17.46 8.65 -1.93
CA LEU A 277 16.49 8.37 -2.98
C LEU A 277 16.14 9.64 -3.77
N GLU A 278 15.82 10.73 -3.08
CA GLU A 278 15.48 12.02 -3.71
C GLU A 278 16.64 12.52 -4.57
N ARG A 279 17.86 12.53 -4.03
CA ARG A 279 19.06 12.94 -4.77
C ARG A 279 19.25 12.12 -6.05
N ALA A 280 19.02 10.81 -5.98
CA ALA A 280 19.13 9.92 -7.13
C ALA A 280 18.04 10.17 -8.19
N ILE A 281 16.78 10.34 -7.76
CA ILE A 281 15.66 10.67 -8.67
C ILE A 281 15.93 11.99 -9.38
N LEU A 282 16.35 13.03 -8.65
CA LEU A 282 16.64 14.34 -9.23
C LEU A 282 17.80 14.26 -10.25
N TYR A 283 18.84 13.47 -9.96
CA TYR A 283 19.95 13.25 -10.88
C TYR A 283 19.51 12.56 -12.18
N LEU A 284 18.76 11.47 -12.08
CA LEU A 284 18.22 10.75 -13.25
C LEU A 284 17.28 11.63 -14.08
N SER A 285 16.44 12.43 -13.40
CA SER A 285 15.51 13.35 -14.05
C SER A 285 16.24 14.50 -14.74
N THR A 286 17.33 15.01 -14.18
CA THR A 286 18.18 16.03 -14.82
C THR A 286 18.84 15.50 -16.09
N ASP A 287 19.45 14.31 -16.03
CA ASP A 287 20.04 13.66 -17.23
C ASP A 287 18.99 13.43 -18.33
N LEU A 288 17.76 13.06 -17.95
CA LEU A 288 16.65 12.90 -18.88
C LEU A 288 16.21 14.22 -19.53
N LEU A 289 16.12 15.30 -18.73
CA LEU A 289 15.77 16.63 -19.22
C LEU A 289 16.80 17.11 -20.26
N GLU A 290 18.09 16.97 -19.96
CA GLU A 290 19.18 17.37 -20.85
C GLU A 290 19.17 16.59 -22.17
N ARG A 291 18.87 15.29 -22.12
CA ARG A 291 18.85 14.41 -23.31
C ARG A 291 17.66 14.66 -24.25
N THR A 292 16.52 15.04 -23.69
CA THR A 292 15.26 15.13 -24.45
C THR A 292 14.89 16.58 -24.79
N SER A 293 15.34 17.54 -23.97
CA SER A 293 14.86 18.93 -24.02
C SER A 293 13.32 19.06 -23.93
N ALA A 294 12.64 18.02 -23.43
CA ALA A 294 11.20 18.03 -23.26
C ALA A 294 10.82 18.99 -22.12
N LYS A 295 9.60 19.52 -22.18
CA LYS A 295 9.08 20.47 -21.17
C LYS A 295 8.34 19.77 -20.03
N CYS A 296 7.75 18.62 -20.31
CA CYS A 296 6.92 17.88 -19.37
C CYS A 296 7.53 16.51 -19.09
N LEU A 297 7.32 16.02 -17.86
CA LEU A 297 7.76 14.72 -17.40
C LEU A 297 6.56 13.81 -17.09
N CYS A 298 6.53 12.64 -17.69
CA CYS A 298 5.75 11.51 -17.21
C CYS A 298 6.64 10.64 -16.32
N TYR A 299 6.20 10.34 -15.10
CA TYR A 299 6.96 9.51 -14.16
C TYR A 299 6.13 8.31 -13.68
N ALA A 300 6.71 7.11 -13.77
CA ALA A 300 6.04 5.83 -13.44
C ALA A 300 6.98 4.83 -12.75
N GLY A 301 6.43 3.66 -12.42
CA GLY A 301 7.04 2.66 -11.54
C GLY A 301 6.73 2.93 -10.07
N GLY A 302 6.88 1.93 -9.21
CA GLY A 302 6.46 2.02 -7.80
C GLY A 302 7.07 3.20 -7.03
N VAL A 303 8.27 3.63 -7.41
CA VAL A 303 8.98 4.76 -6.78
C VAL A 303 8.29 6.11 -7.10
N ALA A 304 7.52 6.21 -8.18
CA ALA A 304 6.78 7.43 -8.53
C ALA A 304 5.66 7.80 -7.54
N LEU A 305 5.27 6.87 -6.64
CA LEU A 305 4.37 7.17 -5.53
C LEU A 305 5.02 7.99 -4.40
N ASN A 306 6.33 8.26 -4.47
CA ASN A 306 7.04 9.11 -3.52
C ASN A 306 6.71 10.59 -3.77
N CYS A 307 5.59 11.04 -3.18
CA CYS A 307 5.10 12.42 -3.36
C CYS A 307 6.05 13.50 -2.82
N THR A 308 6.95 13.15 -1.89
CA THR A 308 7.97 14.08 -1.38
C THR A 308 9.04 14.35 -2.44
N ALA A 309 9.50 13.30 -3.14
CA ALA A 309 10.43 13.44 -4.27
C ALA A 309 9.77 14.18 -5.44
N ASN A 310 8.50 13.86 -5.75
CA ASN A 310 7.76 14.49 -6.84
C ASN A 310 7.66 16.01 -6.68
N GLY A 311 7.53 16.51 -5.43
CA GLY A 311 7.46 17.93 -5.12
C GLY A 311 8.76 18.73 -5.38
N LYS A 312 9.88 18.04 -5.68
CA LYS A 312 11.19 18.68 -5.95
C LYS A 312 11.58 18.65 -7.43
N LEU A 313 10.81 17.94 -8.27
CA LEU A 313 11.16 17.76 -9.67
C LEU A 313 11.04 19.06 -10.48
N LEU A 314 10.13 19.98 -10.12
CA LEU A 314 10.03 21.28 -10.80
C LEU A 314 11.30 22.13 -10.63
N ASP A 315 12.06 21.94 -9.54
CA ASP A 315 13.32 22.66 -9.29
C ASP A 315 14.41 22.33 -10.34
N ILE A 316 14.25 21.24 -11.09
CA ILE A 316 15.14 20.83 -12.19
C ILE A 316 14.89 21.67 -13.46
N GLY A 317 13.68 22.21 -13.63
CA GLY A 317 13.27 22.99 -14.80
C GLY A 317 12.15 22.37 -15.64
N TRP A 318 11.47 21.32 -15.15
CA TRP A 318 10.23 20.83 -15.77
C TRP A 318 9.11 21.88 -15.67
N GLU A 319 8.29 22.02 -16.70
CA GLU A 319 7.12 22.92 -16.70
C GLU A 319 5.89 22.27 -16.03
N ASP A 320 5.71 20.95 -16.22
CA ASP A 320 4.68 20.17 -15.54
C ASP A 320 5.09 18.69 -15.45
N ILE A 321 4.49 17.97 -14.50
CA ILE A 321 4.82 16.58 -14.19
C ILE A 321 3.52 15.80 -14.01
N PHE A 322 3.43 14.66 -14.68
CA PHE A 322 2.33 13.72 -14.51
C PHE A 322 2.84 12.38 -13.99
N VAL A 323 2.15 11.87 -12.97
CA VAL A 323 2.33 10.51 -12.45
C VAL A 323 0.95 9.85 -12.48
N HIS A 324 0.87 8.67 -13.08
CA HIS A 324 -0.38 7.92 -13.11
C HIS A 324 -0.82 7.57 -11.67
N PRO A 325 -2.11 7.74 -11.29
CA PRO A 325 -2.57 7.51 -9.92
C PRO A 325 -2.36 6.06 -9.42
N ALA A 326 -2.36 5.09 -10.34
CA ALA A 326 -1.88 3.74 -10.09
C ALA A 326 -0.49 3.56 -10.75
N ALA A 327 0.56 4.13 -10.15
CA ALA A 327 1.92 4.07 -10.69
C ALA A 327 2.66 2.74 -10.40
N THR A 328 2.13 1.95 -9.47
CA THR A 328 2.57 0.57 -9.20
C THR A 328 2.21 -0.36 -10.35
N ASP A 329 2.65 -1.61 -10.26
CA ASP A 329 2.47 -2.65 -11.28
C ASP A 329 1.02 -2.84 -11.73
N ASP A 330 0.04 -2.54 -10.89
CA ASP A 330 -1.37 -2.61 -11.27
C ASP A 330 -1.71 -1.63 -12.41
N GLY A 331 -1.05 -0.48 -12.51
CA GLY A 331 -1.19 0.45 -13.62
C GLY A 331 -0.77 -0.12 -14.99
N ASN A 332 0.03 -1.18 -15.02
CA ASN A 332 0.48 -1.79 -16.28
C ASN A 332 -0.67 -2.34 -17.11
N ALA A 333 -1.80 -2.73 -16.53
CA ALA A 333 -2.94 -3.17 -17.32
C ALA A 333 -3.43 -2.08 -18.28
N ILE A 334 -3.44 -0.80 -17.88
CA ILE A 334 -3.72 0.32 -18.80
C ILE A 334 -2.62 0.42 -19.85
N GLY A 335 -1.36 0.39 -19.42
CA GLY A 335 -0.22 0.52 -20.32
C GLY A 335 -0.18 -0.55 -21.41
N LEU A 336 -0.50 -1.79 -21.05
CA LEU A 336 -0.59 -2.93 -21.98
C LEU A 336 -1.74 -2.73 -22.98
N ALA A 337 -2.92 -2.31 -22.52
CA ALA A 337 -4.04 -2.07 -23.42
C ALA A 337 -3.73 -0.91 -24.39
N LEU A 338 -3.14 0.19 -23.90
CA LEU A 338 -2.75 1.35 -24.70
C LEU A 338 -1.60 1.02 -25.66
N TYR A 339 -0.67 0.15 -25.28
CA TYR A 339 0.32 -0.43 -26.19
C TYR A 339 -0.38 -1.18 -27.34
N GLY A 340 -1.40 -1.98 -27.03
CA GLY A 340 -2.22 -2.68 -28.02
C GLY A 340 -2.88 -1.71 -29.01
N TRP A 341 -3.52 -0.68 -28.49
CA TRP A 341 -4.16 0.37 -29.29
C TRP A 341 -3.14 1.09 -30.20
N HIS A 342 -2.04 1.55 -29.61
CA HIS A 342 -1.05 2.39 -30.27
C HIS A 342 -0.15 1.61 -31.22
N LYS A 343 0.52 0.57 -30.74
CA LYS A 343 1.56 -0.15 -31.48
C LYS A 343 1.04 -1.31 -32.30
N VAL A 344 0.10 -2.10 -31.75
CA VAL A 344 -0.38 -3.31 -32.42
C VAL A 344 -1.42 -2.93 -33.48
N LEU A 345 -2.40 -2.10 -33.13
CA LEU A 345 -3.44 -1.64 -34.05
C LEU A 345 -3.07 -0.38 -34.84
N LYS A 346 -1.93 0.26 -34.55
CA LYS A 346 -1.40 1.44 -35.26
C LYS A 346 -2.32 2.66 -35.19
N ASN A 347 -3.06 2.81 -34.09
CA ASN A 347 -3.84 4.02 -33.82
C ASN A 347 -2.99 5.05 -33.08
N GLN A 348 -3.45 6.29 -33.02
CA GLN A 348 -2.80 7.34 -32.21
C GLN A 348 -3.31 7.29 -30.77
N LEU A 349 -2.47 7.72 -29.83
CA LEU A 349 -2.90 7.98 -28.46
C LEU A 349 -3.62 9.32 -28.41
N ASP A 350 -4.79 9.35 -27.78
CA ASP A 350 -5.49 10.59 -27.49
C ASP A 350 -4.84 11.30 -26.31
N VAL A 351 -4.82 12.64 -26.35
CA VAL A 351 -4.31 13.46 -25.25
C VAL A 351 -5.49 13.92 -24.41
N PRO A 352 -5.68 13.36 -23.19
CA PRO A 352 -6.75 13.80 -22.31
C PRO A 352 -6.52 15.24 -21.83
N MET A 353 -7.59 15.94 -21.48
CA MET A 353 -7.47 17.22 -20.76
C MET A 353 -7.00 16.99 -19.31
N GLU A 354 -7.57 15.97 -18.66
CA GLU A 354 -7.20 15.46 -17.34
C GLU A 354 -7.61 13.98 -17.32
N PHE A 355 -6.82 13.13 -16.67
CA PHE A 355 -7.14 11.71 -16.54
C PHE A 355 -8.27 11.50 -15.51
N ASN A 356 -9.24 10.66 -15.85
CA ASN A 356 -10.30 10.24 -14.93
C ASN A 356 -9.88 8.96 -14.19
N PRO A 357 -9.56 9.00 -12.88
CA PRO A 357 -9.17 7.81 -12.13
C PRO A 357 -10.36 6.96 -11.69
N PHE A 358 -11.62 7.40 -11.89
CA PHE A 358 -12.83 6.73 -11.41
C PHE A 358 -13.26 5.62 -12.38
N LEU A 359 -12.46 4.54 -12.43
CA LEU A 359 -12.53 3.48 -13.43
C LEU A 359 -13.24 2.21 -12.95
N GLY A 360 -13.67 2.14 -11.69
CA GLY A 360 -14.48 1.04 -11.19
C GLY A 360 -15.97 1.17 -11.53
N LYS A 361 -16.77 0.28 -10.95
CA LYS A 361 -18.21 0.14 -11.18
C LYS A 361 -18.99 1.17 -10.40
N LYS A 362 -20.07 1.62 -11.03
CA LYS A 362 -21.17 2.27 -10.31
C LYS A 362 -22.20 1.21 -9.95
N TYR A 363 -22.29 0.89 -8.66
CA TYR A 363 -23.20 -0.13 -8.16
C TYR A 363 -24.66 0.29 -8.23
N LYS A 364 -25.54 -0.69 -8.49
CA LYS A 364 -26.99 -0.45 -8.55
C LYS A 364 -27.56 -0.38 -7.14
N ILE A 365 -28.70 0.29 -7.03
CA ILE A 365 -29.46 0.40 -5.80
C ILE A 365 -29.79 -0.96 -5.18
N ASP A 366 -30.11 -1.96 -6.00
CA ASP A 366 -30.44 -3.30 -5.53
C ASP A 366 -29.23 -3.98 -4.87
N ASP A 367 -28.02 -3.79 -5.39
CA ASP A 367 -26.78 -4.32 -4.80
C ASP A 367 -26.48 -3.66 -3.45
N ILE A 368 -26.74 -2.35 -3.34
CA ILE A 368 -26.58 -1.58 -2.10
C ILE A 368 -27.57 -2.07 -1.05
N MET A 369 -28.85 -2.15 -1.39
CA MET A 369 -29.90 -2.58 -0.47
C MET A 369 -29.71 -4.04 -0.04
N LEU A 370 -29.28 -4.91 -0.95
CA LEU A 370 -28.94 -6.30 -0.62
C LEU A 370 -27.78 -6.36 0.39
N SER A 371 -26.72 -5.57 0.17
CA SER A 371 -25.57 -5.53 1.06
C SER A 371 -25.93 -5.01 2.44
N LEU A 372 -26.80 -4.00 2.54
CA LEU A 372 -27.30 -3.49 3.83
C LEU A 372 -28.14 -4.55 4.56
N LYS A 373 -29.01 -5.25 3.83
CA LYS A 373 -29.84 -6.34 4.36
C LYS A 373 -29.01 -7.53 4.85
N ASN A 374 -27.92 -7.87 4.17
CA ASN A 374 -27.02 -8.96 4.57
C ASN A 374 -26.47 -8.77 5.99
N TYR A 375 -26.33 -7.53 6.44
CA TYR A 375 -25.91 -7.21 7.80
C TYR A 375 -27.04 -6.64 8.67
N ASN A 376 -28.31 -6.85 8.31
CA ASN A 376 -29.49 -6.37 9.05
C ASN A 376 -29.54 -4.84 9.27
N LEU A 377 -28.92 -4.06 8.38
CA LEU A 377 -28.88 -2.59 8.47
C LEU A 377 -30.05 -1.91 7.77
N ASP A 378 -30.85 -2.63 6.98
CA ASP A 378 -31.96 -2.09 6.18
C ASP A 378 -33.02 -1.37 7.01
N GLY A 379 -33.19 -1.74 8.29
CA GLY A 379 -34.06 -1.04 9.24
C GLY A 379 -33.51 0.27 9.82
N TYR A 380 -32.23 0.60 9.57
CA TYR A 380 -31.53 1.76 10.11
C TYR A 380 -31.08 2.74 9.03
N VAL A 381 -31.65 2.61 7.83
CA VAL A 381 -31.31 3.43 6.67
C VAL A 381 -32.19 4.67 6.61
N GLU A 382 -31.56 5.84 6.53
CA GLU A 382 -32.21 7.08 6.14
C GLU A 382 -31.87 7.41 4.68
N LYS A 383 -32.88 7.71 3.87
CA LYS A 383 -32.68 8.18 2.49
C LYS A 383 -32.75 9.71 2.47
N THR A 384 -31.62 10.35 2.17
CA THR A 384 -31.51 11.82 2.17
C THR A 384 -30.50 12.30 1.14
N ASN A 385 -30.33 13.62 1.00
CA ASN A 385 -29.28 14.19 0.18
C ASN A 385 -27.92 13.97 0.86
N PRO A 386 -26.99 13.19 0.27
CA PRO A 386 -25.74 12.83 0.90
C PRO A 386 -24.81 14.03 1.14
N ILE A 387 -24.95 15.10 0.36
CA ILE A 387 -24.12 16.30 0.49
C ILE A 387 -24.54 17.06 1.74
N THR A 388 -25.82 17.42 1.83
CA THR A 388 -26.34 18.24 2.94
C THR A 388 -26.14 17.56 4.28
N ILE A 389 -26.43 16.25 4.37
CA ILE A 389 -26.22 15.49 5.61
C ILE A 389 -24.74 15.35 5.97
N ALA A 390 -23.86 15.14 4.97
CA ALA A 390 -22.43 15.01 5.26
C ALA A 390 -21.82 16.33 5.76
N VAL A 391 -22.26 17.48 5.22
CA VAL A 391 -21.83 18.80 5.73
C VAL A 391 -22.24 18.95 7.20
N ASP A 392 -23.50 18.67 7.54
CA ASP A 392 -23.97 18.73 8.93
C ASP A 392 -23.19 17.78 9.86
N LEU A 393 -22.97 16.54 9.43
CA LEU A 393 -22.21 15.55 10.18
C LEU A 393 -20.75 15.98 10.40
N LEU A 394 -20.08 16.51 9.38
CA LEU A 394 -18.71 17.03 9.50
C LEU A 394 -18.64 18.22 10.46
N LEU A 395 -19.60 19.16 10.40
CA LEU A 395 -19.69 20.28 11.35
C LEU A 395 -19.86 19.80 12.79
N ASN A 396 -20.58 18.69 12.99
CA ASN A 396 -20.76 18.02 14.27
C ASN A 396 -19.61 17.03 14.60
N ASN A 397 -18.47 17.12 13.91
CA ASN A 397 -17.26 16.33 14.13
C ASN A 397 -17.47 14.81 14.02
N LYS A 398 -18.45 14.38 13.22
CA LYS A 398 -18.67 12.97 12.91
C LYS A 398 -17.70 12.50 11.82
N ILE A 399 -17.23 11.27 11.95
CA ILE A 399 -16.37 10.59 10.99
C ILE A 399 -17.25 9.81 10.02
N ILE A 400 -17.08 10.07 8.73
CA ILE A 400 -17.97 9.56 7.69
C ILE A 400 -17.24 8.56 6.81
N CYS A 401 -17.73 7.33 6.76
CA CYS A 401 -17.44 6.38 5.70
C CYS A 401 -18.23 6.78 4.45
N TRP A 402 -17.53 7.21 3.39
CA TRP A 402 -18.08 7.80 2.18
C TRP A 402 -17.90 6.87 0.98
N PHE A 403 -19.01 6.36 0.45
CA PHE A 403 -19.06 5.49 -0.71
C PHE A 403 -19.95 6.11 -1.80
N GLN A 404 -19.34 6.60 -2.88
CA GLN A 404 -20.05 7.29 -3.95
C GLN A 404 -19.54 6.89 -5.34
N GLY A 405 -20.46 6.77 -6.30
CA GLY A 405 -20.13 6.62 -7.72
C GLY A 405 -19.16 5.49 -8.05
N GLN A 406 -18.45 5.67 -9.16
CA GLN A 406 -17.36 4.77 -9.58
C GLN A 406 -16.16 4.94 -8.64
N SER A 407 -15.48 3.84 -8.34
CA SER A 407 -14.29 3.87 -7.49
C SER A 407 -13.06 4.38 -8.23
N GLU A 408 -12.20 5.06 -7.49
CA GLU A 408 -10.88 5.50 -7.91
C GLU A 408 -9.89 4.32 -8.00
N TRP A 409 -9.03 4.34 -9.03
CA TRP A 409 -7.91 3.41 -9.16
C TRP A 409 -6.61 4.02 -8.63
N GLY A 410 -5.85 3.19 -7.92
CA GLY A 410 -4.60 3.50 -7.26
C GLY A 410 -4.70 3.27 -5.75
N PRO A 411 -3.60 3.48 -5.02
CA PRO A 411 -3.54 3.25 -3.58
C PRO A 411 -4.10 4.44 -2.75
N ARG A 412 -4.56 5.51 -3.41
CA ARG A 412 -5.10 6.71 -2.76
C ARG A 412 -6.61 6.74 -2.92
N ALA A 413 -7.33 7.06 -1.85
CA ALA A 413 -8.73 7.45 -1.98
C ALA A 413 -8.83 8.91 -2.38
N LEU A 414 -9.65 9.17 -3.38
CA LEU A 414 -9.81 10.45 -4.08
C LEU A 414 -11.24 10.98 -3.94
N GLY A 415 -12.03 10.47 -3.00
CA GLY A 415 -13.38 10.97 -2.69
C GLY A 415 -14.52 10.07 -3.19
N ALA A 416 -14.24 8.84 -3.63
CA ALA A 416 -15.27 7.86 -3.99
C ALA A 416 -15.31 6.66 -3.03
N ARG A 417 -14.17 6.26 -2.47
CA ARG A 417 -14.04 5.23 -1.42
C ARG A 417 -13.21 5.79 -0.25
N SER A 418 -13.80 6.75 0.46
CA SER A 418 -13.08 7.61 1.42
C SER A 418 -13.62 7.52 2.84
N ILE A 419 -12.79 7.83 3.82
CA ILE A 419 -13.23 8.23 5.16
C ILE A 419 -12.96 9.72 5.30
N LEU A 420 -14.01 10.48 5.60
CA LEU A 420 -14.00 11.92 5.70
C LEU A 420 -14.08 12.36 7.16
N ALA A 421 -13.36 13.43 7.48
CA ALA A 421 -13.42 14.06 8.80
C ALA A 421 -13.19 15.57 8.72
N ASN A 422 -13.67 16.28 9.75
CA ASN A 422 -13.46 17.70 9.90
C ASN A 422 -11.98 18.01 10.23
N PRO A 423 -11.27 18.81 9.40
CA PRO A 423 -9.88 19.16 9.66
C PRO A 423 -9.69 20.09 10.87
N LEU A 424 -10.76 20.76 11.32
CA LEU A 424 -10.73 21.68 12.46
C LEU A 424 -10.97 21.00 13.82
N MET A 425 -11.26 19.70 13.82
CA MET A 425 -11.53 18.96 15.05
C MET A 425 -10.23 18.76 15.84
N ASN A 426 -10.23 19.20 17.11
CA ASN A 426 -9.10 19.00 18.01
C ASN A 426 -8.88 17.51 18.31
N GLY A 427 -7.64 17.04 18.16
CA GLY A 427 -7.22 15.66 18.35
C GLY A 427 -7.59 14.73 17.20
N ILE A 428 -7.97 15.23 16.02
CA ILE A 428 -8.55 14.41 14.95
C ILE A 428 -7.59 13.34 14.44
N THR A 429 -6.30 13.64 14.31
CA THR A 429 -5.31 12.67 13.82
C THR A 429 -5.14 11.51 14.80
N LYS A 430 -5.14 11.80 16.11
CA LYS A 430 -5.13 10.78 17.17
C LYS A 430 -6.40 9.93 17.12
N ILE A 431 -7.56 10.54 16.94
CA ILE A 431 -8.84 9.83 16.84
C ILE A 431 -8.84 8.92 15.61
N LEU A 432 -8.48 9.43 14.43
CA LEU A 432 -8.45 8.63 13.21
C LEU A 432 -7.46 7.48 13.31
N ASN A 433 -6.25 7.69 13.84
CA ASN A 433 -5.26 6.62 14.00
C ASN A 433 -5.71 5.58 15.04
N SER A 434 -6.23 6.00 16.20
CA SER A 434 -6.56 5.09 17.30
C SER A 434 -7.93 4.42 17.20
N LYS A 435 -8.93 5.06 16.59
CA LYS A 435 -10.32 4.55 16.52
C LYS A 435 -10.68 3.95 15.17
N ILE A 436 -10.16 4.54 14.10
CA ILE A 436 -10.55 4.16 12.74
C ILE A 436 -9.49 3.28 12.11
N LYS A 437 -8.27 3.79 11.97
CA LYS A 437 -7.22 3.19 11.14
C LYS A 437 -6.39 2.12 11.83
N LEU A 438 -6.26 2.20 13.14
CA LEU A 438 -5.44 1.30 13.95
C LEU A 438 -4.03 1.16 13.38
N ARG A 439 -3.34 2.30 13.23
CA ARG A 439 -2.03 2.41 12.57
C ARG A 439 -1.08 3.35 13.32
N GLU A 440 0.18 3.39 12.90
CA GLU A 440 1.26 4.14 13.54
C GLU A 440 0.93 5.63 13.69
N HIS A 441 1.32 6.23 14.82
CA HIS A 441 0.93 7.60 15.17
C HIS A 441 1.58 8.67 14.27
N PHE A 442 2.72 8.37 13.64
CA PHE A 442 3.42 9.30 12.74
C PHE A 442 2.77 9.43 11.36
N ARG A 443 1.83 8.54 10.99
CA ARG A 443 1.30 8.53 9.61
C ARG A 443 0.40 9.75 9.37
N PRO A 444 0.73 10.61 8.39
CA PRO A 444 -0.09 11.76 8.07
C PRO A 444 -1.44 11.38 7.48
N PHE A 445 -2.36 12.35 7.52
CA PHE A 445 -3.59 12.33 6.76
C PHE A 445 -3.51 13.34 5.62
N GLY A 446 -4.19 13.04 4.51
CA GLY A 446 -4.31 13.97 3.40
C GLY A 446 -5.57 14.80 3.51
N ILE A 447 -5.63 15.89 2.74
CA ILE A 447 -6.83 16.70 2.59
C ILE A 447 -7.32 16.70 1.14
N SER A 448 -8.63 16.78 0.95
CA SER A 448 -9.23 17.13 -0.35
C SER A 448 -9.84 18.52 -0.24
N GLY A 449 -9.55 19.37 -1.20
CA GLY A 449 -10.03 20.75 -1.24
C GLY A 449 -10.37 21.20 -2.65
N THR A 450 -11.07 22.32 -2.78
CA THR A 450 -11.14 23.01 -4.07
C THR A 450 -9.82 23.71 -4.35
N GLU A 451 -9.55 24.07 -5.59
CA GLU A 451 -8.32 24.79 -5.95
C GLU A 451 -8.10 26.04 -5.09
N LYS A 452 -9.12 26.90 -4.99
CA LYS A 452 -9.10 28.10 -4.14
C LYS A 452 -8.94 27.77 -2.65
N GLY A 453 -9.53 26.68 -2.19
CA GLY A 453 -9.39 26.21 -0.81
C GLY A 453 -7.94 25.81 -0.50
N ILE A 454 -7.35 24.99 -1.37
CA ILE A 454 -5.98 24.52 -1.23
C ILE A 454 -4.98 25.68 -1.28
N GLU A 455 -5.09 26.63 -2.21
CA GLU A 455 -4.19 27.80 -2.31
C GLU A 455 -4.24 28.74 -1.09
N LYS A 456 -5.38 28.78 -0.39
CA LYS A 456 -5.51 29.52 0.87
C LYS A 456 -4.81 28.81 2.04
N LEU A 457 -4.77 27.48 2.01
CA LEU A 457 -4.27 26.65 3.10
C LEU A 457 -2.80 26.27 2.96
N LEU A 458 -2.32 26.11 1.72
CA LEU A 458 -1.00 25.59 1.38
C LEU A 458 -0.28 26.50 0.38
N TYR A 459 1.04 26.51 0.43
CA TYR A 459 1.86 27.03 -0.68
C TYR A 459 1.94 25.98 -1.78
N THR A 460 1.44 26.31 -2.97
CA THR A 460 1.37 25.41 -4.13
C THR A 460 2.01 25.98 -5.39
N ASP A 461 2.75 27.08 -5.28
CA ASP A 461 3.37 27.76 -6.43
C ASP A 461 4.43 26.88 -7.12
N ASN A 462 5.10 26.02 -6.35
CA ASN A 462 6.09 25.06 -6.84
C ASN A 462 5.54 23.63 -6.84
N VAL A 463 4.29 23.45 -7.29
CA VAL A 463 3.66 22.12 -7.42
C VAL A 463 3.11 21.95 -8.82
N ALA A 464 3.54 20.87 -9.49
CA ALA A 464 3.08 20.49 -10.83
C ALA A 464 1.56 20.37 -10.86
N THR A 465 0.94 21.01 -11.85
CA THR A 465 -0.52 21.06 -11.98
C THR A 465 -1.10 19.66 -12.15
N SER A 466 -0.44 18.84 -12.96
CA SER A 466 -0.88 17.48 -13.28
C SER A 466 -0.72 16.48 -12.12
N LEU A 467 -0.13 16.85 -10.98
CA LEU A 467 -0.08 16.04 -9.75
C LEU A 467 -1.21 16.34 -8.75
N LYS A 468 -1.74 17.56 -8.78
CA LYS A 468 -2.70 18.08 -7.78
C LYS A 468 -3.98 17.23 -7.65
N PRO A 469 -4.55 16.62 -8.70
CA PRO A 469 -5.80 15.86 -8.58
C PRO A 469 -5.70 14.51 -7.86
N TYR A 470 -4.49 13.97 -7.65
CA TYR A 470 -4.30 12.53 -7.35
C TYR A 470 -3.66 12.23 -5.98
N MET A 471 -3.48 13.24 -5.11
CA MET A 471 -2.68 13.08 -3.89
C MET A 471 -1.26 12.57 -4.16
N LEU A 472 -0.64 13.06 -5.23
CA LEU A 472 0.75 12.76 -5.60
C LEU A 472 1.70 13.94 -5.39
N ALA A 473 1.19 15.01 -4.78
CA ALA A 473 1.92 16.20 -4.38
C ALA A 473 1.74 16.49 -2.89
N VAL A 474 2.73 17.18 -2.32
CA VAL A 474 2.70 17.77 -0.99
C VAL A 474 2.76 19.29 -1.10
N GLY A 475 2.10 19.98 -0.18
CA GLY A 475 2.17 21.45 -0.06
C GLY A 475 2.61 21.84 1.34
N LYS A 476 3.43 22.90 1.45
CA LYS A 476 3.79 23.46 2.76
C LYS A 476 2.61 24.21 3.35
N VAL A 477 2.35 23.99 4.64
CA VAL A 477 1.23 24.62 5.35
C VAL A 477 1.45 26.13 5.46
N LYS A 478 0.43 26.88 5.06
CA LYS A 478 0.36 28.34 5.17
C LYS A 478 -0.56 28.78 6.31
N ASN A 479 -1.51 27.94 6.69
CA ASN A 479 -2.55 28.23 7.67
C ASN A 479 -2.52 27.25 8.85
N ASN A 480 -2.42 27.80 10.07
CA ASN A 480 -2.31 27.04 11.32
C ASN A 480 -3.53 26.16 11.64
N SER A 481 -4.66 26.36 10.95
CA SER A 481 -5.81 25.43 11.05
C SER A 481 -5.49 23.99 10.66
N LEU A 482 -4.37 23.76 9.95
CA LEU A 482 -3.89 22.43 9.58
C LEU A 482 -2.77 21.90 10.51
N ASP A 483 -2.46 22.57 11.62
CA ASP A 483 -1.34 22.21 12.50
C ASP A 483 -1.42 20.79 13.07
N GLU A 484 -2.62 20.24 13.24
CA GLU A 484 -2.78 18.86 13.70
C GLU A 484 -2.58 17.80 12.61
N ILE A 485 -2.76 18.19 11.34
CA ILE A 485 -2.76 17.29 10.18
C ILE A 485 -1.40 17.28 9.49
N LYS A 486 -0.65 18.38 9.63
CA LYS A 486 0.65 18.54 9.01
C LYS A 486 1.66 17.53 9.51
N HIS A 487 2.56 17.19 8.61
CA HIS A 487 3.68 16.36 8.89
C HIS A 487 4.76 17.14 9.64
N LYS A 488 5.78 16.45 10.18
CA LYS A 488 6.84 17.08 10.98
C LYS A 488 7.67 18.13 10.21
N ASP A 489 7.68 18.08 8.89
CA ASP A 489 8.32 19.05 7.99
C ASP A 489 7.37 20.17 7.50
N ASP A 490 6.24 20.37 8.19
CA ASP A 490 5.19 21.34 7.87
C ASP A 490 4.51 21.11 6.51
N THR A 491 4.54 19.88 5.98
CA THR A 491 3.87 19.54 4.72
C THR A 491 2.56 18.77 4.93
N VAL A 492 1.63 18.92 3.99
CA VAL A 492 0.40 18.12 3.90
C VAL A 492 0.25 17.62 2.47
N ARG A 493 -0.09 16.34 2.32
CA ARG A 493 -0.49 15.77 1.03
C ARG A 493 -1.92 16.17 0.71
N PHE A 494 -2.19 16.61 -0.50
CA PHE A 494 -3.50 17.16 -0.84
C PHE A 494 -4.02 16.67 -2.18
N GLN A 495 -5.34 16.80 -2.35
CA GLN A 495 -6.06 16.64 -3.61
C GLN A 495 -6.78 17.96 -3.94
N VAL A 496 -6.61 18.44 -5.16
CA VAL A 496 -7.51 19.43 -5.76
C VAL A 496 -8.64 18.69 -6.47
N VAL A 497 -9.87 18.87 -5.99
CA VAL A 497 -11.04 18.15 -6.52
C VAL A 497 -11.54 18.83 -7.79
N ASN A 498 -11.61 18.06 -8.88
CA ASN A 498 -12.15 18.52 -10.16
C ASN A 498 -13.70 18.48 -10.13
N PRO A 499 -14.39 19.62 -10.29
CA PRO A 499 -15.86 19.67 -10.28
C PRO A 499 -16.52 18.92 -11.44
N ASN A 500 -15.81 18.68 -12.55
CA ASN A 500 -16.34 17.94 -13.69
C ASN A 500 -16.30 16.42 -13.47
N LEU A 501 -15.30 15.92 -12.73
CA LEU A 501 -15.17 14.49 -12.41
C LEU A 501 -15.97 14.10 -11.16
N GLN A 502 -16.01 14.97 -10.14
CA GLN A 502 -16.64 14.69 -8.86
C GLN A 502 -17.53 15.84 -8.36
N PRO A 503 -18.63 16.17 -9.07
CA PRO A 503 -19.45 17.34 -8.76
C PRO A 503 -20.04 17.30 -7.35
N ASN A 504 -20.49 16.13 -6.87
CA ASN A 504 -21.08 15.99 -5.54
C ASN A 504 -20.03 16.16 -4.43
N TYR A 505 -18.83 15.61 -4.60
CA TYR A 505 -17.76 15.73 -3.62
C TYR A 505 -17.21 17.16 -3.58
N TYR A 506 -17.04 17.79 -4.75
CA TYR A 506 -16.69 19.21 -4.85
C TYR A 506 -17.73 20.09 -4.13
N LYS A 507 -19.03 19.84 -4.36
CA LYS A 507 -20.11 20.59 -3.74
C LYS A 507 -20.13 20.44 -2.21
N LEU A 508 -19.92 19.23 -1.69
CA LEU A 508 -19.76 18.96 -0.26
C LEU A 508 -18.64 19.80 0.36
N ILE A 509 -17.47 19.82 -0.28
CA ILE A 509 -16.31 20.57 0.22
C ILE A 509 -16.57 22.08 0.17
N ARG A 510 -17.20 22.57 -0.90
CA ARG A 510 -17.57 23.99 -1.02
C ARG A 510 -18.56 24.40 0.07
N GLU A 511 -19.66 23.67 0.24
CA GLU A 511 -20.68 23.99 1.25
C GLU A 511 -20.10 23.94 2.68
N PHE A 512 -19.23 22.96 2.97
CA PHE A 512 -18.47 22.92 4.22
C PHE A 512 -17.56 24.16 4.39
N GLY A 513 -16.87 24.57 3.32
CA GLY A 513 -16.00 25.74 3.31
C GLY A 513 -16.73 27.08 3.46
N GLU A 514 -17.93 27.21 2.90
CA GLU A 514 -18.78 28.41 3.04
C GLU A 514 -19.18 28.66 4.50
N ILE A 515 -19.33 27.60 5.30
CA ILE A 515 -19.73 27.68 6.71
C ILE A 515 -18.50 27.84 7.61
N THR A 516 -17.43 27.08 7.37
CA THR A 516 -16.26 27.01 8.27
C THR A 516 -15.14 28.00 7.93
N GLY A 517 -15.15 28.54 6.71
CA GLY A 517 -14.01 29.28 6.14
C GLY A 517 -12.87 28.38 5.67
N ILE A 518 -12.97 27.06 5.84
CA ILE A 518 -11.98 26.05 5.42
C ILE A 518 -12.58 25.18 4.33
N GLU A 519 -12.24 25.47 3.09
CA GLU A 519 -12.74 24.78 1.90
C GLU A 519 -11.93 23.50 1.59
N ALA A 520 -11.79 22.65 2.62
CA ALA A 520 -11.11 21.36 2.57
C ALA A 520 -11.64 20.41 3.65
N VAL A 521 -11.54 19.11 3.41
CA VAL A 521 -11.85 18.04 4.37
C VAL A 521 -10.67 17.08 4.51
N ILE A 522 -10.52 16.42 5.66
CA ILE A 522 -9.61 15.28 5.75
C ILE A 522 -10.17 14.16 4.87
N ASN A 523 -9.32 13.58 4.03
CA ASN A 523 -9.65 12.43 3.22
C ASN A 523 -8.58 11.35 3.41
N THR A 524 -9.03 10.17 3.83
CA THR A 524 -8.20 8.97 3.92
C THR A 524 -8.89 7.77 3.31
N SER A 525 -8.14 6.72 3.01
CA SER A 525 -8.67 5.53 2.35
C SER A 525 -9.82 4.90 3.13
N PHE A 526 -10.85 4.38 2.47
CA PHE A 526 -11.86 3.59 3.17
C PHE A 526 -11.42 2.12 3.23
N ASN A 527 -10.66 1.82 4.28
CA ASN A 527 -10.17 0.50 4.64
C ASN A 527 -9.61 0.48 6.07
N VAL A 528 -9.59 -0.69 6.69
CA VAL A 528 -9.02 -1.00 8.01
C VAL A 528 -8.40 -2.39 8.02
N LEU A 529 -7.71 -2.73 9.12
CA LEU A 529 -7.15 -4.07 9.39
C LEU A 529 -6.15 -4.59 8.33
N GLY A 530 -5.53 -3.69 7.57
CA GLY A 530 -4.58 -4.06 6.51
C GLY A 530 -5.23 -4.51 5.20
N GLU A 531 -6.55 -4.44 5.07
CA GLU A 531 -7.25 -4.76 3.82
C GLU A 531 -7.08 -3.65 2.75
N PRO A 532 -7.30 -3.98 1.46
CA PRO A 532 -7.38 -3.01 0.36
C PRO A 532 -8.52 -2.00 0.52
N LEU A 533 -8.51 -0.92 -0.26
CA LEU A 533 -9.66 0.00 -0.36
C LEU A 533 -10.94 -0.79 -0.68
N VAL A 534 -12.08 -0.40 -0.10
CA VAL A 534 -13.37 -1.01 -0.42
C VAL A 534 -13.70 -0.82 -1.90
N GLU A 535 -14.35 -1.81 -2.50
CA GLU A 535 -14.84 -1.73 -3.87
C GLU A 535 -16.36 -1.83 -3.92
N SER A 536 -16.91 -2.92 -3.38
CA SER A 536 -18.35 -3.20 -3.41
C SER A 536 -19.12 -2.58 -2.24
N PRO A 537 -20.46 -2.44 -2.36
CA PRO A 537 -21.31 -2.04 -1.24
C PRO A 537 -21.17 -2.99 -0.03
N ASN A 538 -21.01 -4.29 -0.26
CA ASN A 538 -20.76 -5.27 0.80
C ASN A 538 -19.44 -4.98 1.52
N ASP A 539 -18.37 -4.66 0.78
CA ASP A 539 -17.10 -4.25 1.39
C ASP A 539 -17.25 -2.99 2.24
N ALA A 540 -17.99 -2.00 1.75
CA ALA A 540 -18.23 -0.74 2.46
C ALA A 540 -19.00 -0.94 3.77
N VAL A 541 -20.08 -1.71 3.73
CA VAL A 541 -20.86 -2.05 4.92
C VAL A 541 -20.01 -2.83 5.92
N ARG A 542 -19.31 -3.87 5.46
CA ARG A 542 -18.44 -4.68 6.30
C ARG A 542 -17.36 -3.83 6.96
N GLN A 543 -16.64 -3.02 6.18
CA GLN A 543 -15.57 -2.18 6.70
C GLN A 543 -16.09 -1.10 7.66
N PHE A 544 -17.25 -0.50 7.41
CA PHE A 544 -17.92 0.39 8.36
C PHE A 544 -18.13 -0.29 9.72
N LEU A 545 -18.69 -1.50 9.73
CA LEU A 545 -18.91 -2.29 10.95
C LEU A 545 -17.60 -2.64 11.69
N LEU A 546 -16.50 -2.79 10.95
CA LEU A 546 -15.16 -3.08 11.48
C LEU A 546 -14.44 -1.82 12.00
N THR A 547 -15.00 -0.63 11.77
CA THR A 547 -14.47 0.64 12.26
C THR A 547 -15.24 1.17 13.47
N GLU A 548 -14.71 2.23 14.08
CA GLU A 548 -15.46 3.11 14.98
C GLU A 548 -15.96 4.40 14.29
N ALA A 549 -16.15 4.39 12.96
CA ALA A 549 -16.74 5.53 12.27
C ALA A 549 -18.20 5.74 12.74
N ASP A 550 -18.63 7.00 12.72
CA ASP A 550 -19.97 7.37 13.20
C ASP A 550 -21.06 7.04 12.18
N VAL A 551 -20.76 7.26 10.89
CA VAL A 551 -21.77 7.20 9.83
C VAL A 551 -21.22 6.53 8.57
N LEU A 552 -22.03 5.69 7.93
CA LEU A 552 -21.83 5.26 6.54
C LEU A 552 -22.80 6.03 5.64
N ILE A 553 -22.26 6.69 4.62
CA ILE A 553 -23.02 7.29 3.53
C ILE A 553 -22.69 6.53 2.26
N ILE A 554 -23.66 5.79 1.74
CA ILE A 554 -23.55 5.00 0.52
C ILE A 554 -24.62 5.43 -0.49
N ASP A 555 -24.19 6.07 -1.58
CA ASP A 555 -25.09 6.80 -2.49
C ASP A 555 -25.98 7.79 -1.70
N ASN A 556 -27.30 7.65 -1.73
CA ASN A 556 -28.25 8.52 -1.00
C ASN A 556 -28.72 7.91 0.34
N TYR A 557 -28.03 6.88 0.82
CA TYR A 557 -28.40 6.13 2.02
C TYR A 557 -27.42 6.39 3.15
N VAL A 558 -27.96 6.74 4.30
CA VAL A 558 -27.22 7.12 5.49
C VAL A 558 -27.53 6.13 6.60
N ILE A 559 -26.49 5.60 7.22
CA ILE A 559 -26.58 4.71 8.36
C ILE A 559 -25.80 5.37 9.49
N ASN A 560 -26.51 5.90 10.47
CA ASN A 560 -25.90 6.44 11.69
C ASN A 560 -25.77 5.33 12.73
N ARG A 561 -24.54 5.05 13.16
CA ARG A 561 -24.24 4.03 14.16
C ARG A 561 -24.98 4.24 15.47
N GLU A 562 -25.19 5.49 15.89
CA GLU A 562 -25.87 5.83 17.15
C GLU A 562 -27.34 5.36 17.18
N ASN A 563 -27.95 5.17 16.01
CA ASN A 563 -29.32 4.68 15.89
C ASN A 563 -29.42 3.15 15.99
N ILE A 564 -28.30 2.44 15.97
CA ILE A 564 -28.26 0.97 16.00
C ILE A 564 -28.10 0.49 17.45
N PRO A 565 -28.95 -0.41 17.97
CA PRO A 565 -28.78 -0.99 19.29
C PRO A 565 -27.42 -1.67 19.45
N THR A 566 -26.71 -1.36 20.55
CA THR A 566 -25.33 -1.84 20.80
C THR A 566 -25.19 -3.36 20.72
N SER A 567 -26.19 -4.11 21.19
CA SER A 567 -26.20 -5.58 21.12
C SER A 567 -26.22 -6.07 19.66
N LEU A 568 -27.09 -5.49 18.84
CA LEU A 568 -27.21 -5.82 17.43
C LEU A 568 -25.95 -5.42 16.65
N TYR A 569 -25.40 -4.23 16.91
CA TYR A 569 -24.15 -3.79 16.26
C TYR A 569 -22.99 -4.77 16.54
N LYS A 570 -22.88 -5.29 17.77
CA LYS A 570 -21.87 -6.29 18.12
C LYS A 570 -22.05 -7.60 17.36
N GLU A 571 -23.28 -8.04 17.14
CA GLU A 571 -23.57 -9.23 16.33
C GLU A 571 -23.18 -9.01 14.86
N MET A 572 -23.56 -7.86 14.28
CA MET A 572 -23.18 -7.47 12.90
C MET A 572 -21.67 -7.36 12.74
N GLN A 573 -20.99 -6.74 13.71
CA GLN A 573 -19.53 -6.65 13.73
C GLN A 573 -18.90 -8.04 13.81
N LYS A 574 -19.51 -8.98 14.55
CA LYS A 574 -19.04 -10.35 14.62
C LYS A 574 -19.12 -11.05 13.26
N GLU A 575 -20.23 -10.88 12.56
CA GLU A 575 -20.43 -11.40 11.22
C GLU A 575 -19.44 -10.78 10.22
N ALA A 576 -19.25 -9.45 10.25
CA ALA A 576 -18.31 -8.74 9.40
C ALA A 576 -16.87 -9.24 9.56
N PHE A 577 -16.43 -9.51 10.80
CA PHE A 577 -15.11 -10.05 11.10
C PHE A 577 -14.93 -11.49 10.61
N ASN A 578 -15.98 -12.32 10.64
CA ASN A 578 -15.89 -13.71 10.14
C ASN A 578 -15.66 -13.79 8.62
N GLN A 579 -15.93 -12.70 7.91
CA GLN A 579 -15.75 -12.59 6.46
C GLN A 579 -14.44 -11.89 6.08
N THR A 580 -13.57 -11.56 7.04
CA THR A 580 -12.25 -10.97 6.72
C THR A 580 -11.32 -12.04 6.19
N TYR A 581 -10.54 -11.68 5.17
CA TYR A 581 -9.45 -12.52 4.64
C TYR A 581 -8.15 -12.34 5.43
N VAL A 582 -8.15 -11.44 6.42
CA VAL A 582 -7.00 -11.16 7.27
C VAL A 582 -6.81 -12.29 8.27
N ASP A 583 -5.58 -12.78 8.38
CA ASP A 583 -5.16 -13.68 9.43
C ASP A 583 -5.36 -13.02 10.80
N LYS A 584 -6.22 -13.64 11.63
CA LYS A 584 -6.64 -13.08 12.92
C LYS A 584 -5.47 -12.92 13.88
N LEU A 585 -4.56 -13.89 13.93
CA LEU A 585 -3.38 -13.81 14.79
C LEU A 585 -2.44 -12.69 14.31
N LYS A 586 -2.17 -12.60 13.00
CA LYS A 586 -1.34 -11.51 12.45
C LYS A 586 -1.96 -10.14 12.72
N LEU A 587 -3.28 -10.01 12.63
CA LEU A 587 -3.98 -8.79 13.00
C LEU A 587 -3.75 -8.43 14.48
N LEU A 588 -3.95 -9.39 15.38
CA LEU A 588 -3.80 -9.17 16.83
C LEU A 588 -2.35 -8.80 17.19
N LEU A 589 -1.37 -9.50 16.62
CA LEU A 589 0.05 -9.19 16.78
C LEU A 589 0.40 -7.79 16.25
N ASN A 590 -0.17 -7.40 15.10
CA ASN A 590 0.04 -6.07 14.55
C ASN A 590 -0.60 -4.98 15.44
N LEU A 591 -1.78 -5.24 16.01
CA LEU A 591 -2.39 -4.31 16.96
C LEU A 591 -1.55 -4.16 18.23
N GLU A 592 -1.01 -5.26 18.78
CA GLU A 592 -0.06 -5.18 19.90
C GLU A 592 1.21 -4.40 19.52
N TYR A 593 1.77 -4.68 18.35
CA TYR A 593 2.97 -3.99 17.85
C TYR A 593 2.77 -2.47 17.74
N LEU A 594 1.54 -2.04 17.46
CA LEU A 594 1.15 -0.63 17.38
C LEU A 594 0.72 -0.01 18.71
N GLY A 595 0.72 -0.78 19.82
CA GLY A 595 0.29 -0.31 21.14
C GLY A 595 -1.24 -0.25 21.32
N TYR A 596 -1.98 -1.14 20.65
CA TYR A 596 -3.43 -1.29 20.76
C TYR A 596 -3.83 -2.61 21.44
N GLU A 597 -3.17 -2.97 22.54
CA GLU A 597 -3.34 -4.25 23.24
C GLU A 597 -4.79 -4.46 23.72
N GLU A 598 -5.43 -3.44 24.29
CA GLU A 598 -6.83 -3.54 24.73
C GLU A 598 -7.79 -3.83 23.56
N LYS A 599 -7.50 -3.28 22.38
CA LYS A 599 -8.31 -3.56 21.17
C LYS A 599 -8.07 -4.97 20.66
N ALA A 600 -6.81 -5.43 20.68
CA ALA A 600 -6.47 -6.80 20.36
C ALA A 600 -7.22 -7.77 21.29
N ASP A 601 -7.16 -7.53 22.60
CA ASP A 601 -7.82 -8.38 23.61
C ASP A 601 -9.36 -8.36 23.45
N ASN A 602 -9.96 -7.21 23.14
CA ASN A 602 -11.39 -7.11 22.82
C ASN A 602 -11.77 -7.91 21.56
N ILE A 603 -10.98 -7.82 20.49
CA ILE A 603 -11.20 -8.62 19.27
C ILE A 603 -11.08 -10.11 19.64
N LEU A 604 -10.02 -10.52 20.32
CA LEU A 604 -9.84 -11.90 20.76
C LEU A 604 -11.04 -12.41 21.56
N SER A 605 -11.56 -11.65 22.52
CA SER A 605 -12.71 -12.09 23.34
C SER A 605 -14.00 -12.32 22.54
N ASN A 606 -14.20 -11.58 21.45
CA ASN A 606 -15.39 -11.70 20.60
C ASN A 606 -15.30 -12.85 19.60
N PHE A 607 -14.09 -13.20 19.16
CA PHE A 607 -13.86 -14.11 18.03
C PHE A 607 -13.16 -15.42 18.39
N GLY A 608 -12.35 -15.41 19.45
CA GLY A 608 -11.46 -16.49 19.83
C GLY A 608 -10.32 -16.73 18.82
N LEU A 609 -9.32 -17.48 19.28
CA LEU A 609 -8.34 -18.16 18.43
C LEU A 609 -8.39 -19.64 18.77
N CYS A 610 -8.35 -20.51 17.76
CA CYS A 610 -8.32 -21.95 17.96
C CYS A 610 -6.87 -22.45 17.85
N GLU A 611 -6.33 -22.99 18.93
CA GLU A 611 -4.97 -23.53 18.99
C GLU A 611 -4.66 -24.55 17.88
N LYS A 612 -5.64 -25.43 17.58
CA LYS A 612 -5.49 -26.48 16.56
C LYS A 612 -5.28 -25.93 15.15
N ASP A 613 -5.86 -24.76 14.86
CA ASP A 613 -5.75 -24.13 13.55
C ASP A 613 -4.29 -23.75 13.30
N TYR A 614 -3.65 -23.08 14.27
CA TYR A 614 -2.24 -22.66 14.16
C TYR A 614 -1.26 -23.83 14.26
N LEU A 615 -1.57 -24.84 15.05
CA LEU A 615 -0.77 -26.07 15.10
C LEU A 615 -0.69 -26.76 13.74
N SER A 616 -1.78 -26.71 12.95
CA SER A 616 -1.85 -27.32 11.62
C SER A 616 -1.08 -26.55 10.54
N LEU A 617 -0.85 -25.25 10.75
CA LEU A 617 -0.11 -24.38 9.82
C LEU A 617 1.41 -24.56 9.94
N GLY A 618 1.88 -25.00 11.11
CA GLY A 618 3.28 -25.39 11.33
C GLY A 618 3.91 -24.71 12.55
N ALA A 619 5.17 -25.03 12.80
CA ALA A 619 5.87 -24.62 14.02
C ALA A 619 6.00 -23.10 14.18
N SER A 620 6.12 -22.35 13.08
CA SER A 620 6.25 -20.89 13.11
C SER A 620 4.95 -20.23 13.56
N ASP A 621 3.84 -20.54 12.90
CA ASP A 621 2.53 -19.96 13.22
C ASP A 621 2.05 -20.37 14.61
N PHE A 622 2.29 -21.63 15.00
CA PHE A 622 2.00 -22.08 16.36
C PHE A 622 2.81 -21.32 17.41
N ARG A 623 4.09 -21.02 17.13
CA ARG A 623 4.90 -20.21 18.05
C ARG A 623 4.36 -18.80 18.17
N SER A 624 4.02 -18.14 17.06
CA SER A 624 3.41 -16.81 17.09
C SER A 624 2.08 -16.80 17.86
N TYR A 625 1.28 -17.87 17.75
CA TYR A 625 0.07 -18.06 18.55
C TYR A 625 0.42 -18.14 20.05
N CYS A 626 1.36 -18.99 20.43
CA CYS A 626 1.78 -19.12 21.83
C CYS A 626 2.40 -17.83 22.38
N GLU A 627 3.16 -17.07 21.57
CA GLU A 627 3.71 -15.75 21.96
C GLU A 627 2.61 -14.75 22.30
N TYR A 628 1.58 -14.65 21.45
CA TYR A 628 0.44 -13.79 21.71
C TYR A 628 -0.32 -14.24 22.97
N MET A 629 -0.60 -15.54 23.10
CA MET A 629 -1.32 -16.08 24.26
C MET A 629 -0.53 -15.98 25.57
N LEU A 630 0.81 -16.08 25.52
CA LEU A 630 1.70 -15.81 26.64
C LEU A 630 1.57 -14.37 27.11
N LYS A 631 1.68 -13.40 26.18
CA LYS A 631 1.53 -11.96 26.48
C LYS A 631 0.17 -11.66 27.11
N LEU A 632 -0.90 -12.20 26.54
CA LEU A 632 -2.25 -12.09 27.06
C LEU A 632 -2.35 -12.65 28.49
N ALA A 633 -1.84 -13.85 28.73
CA ALA A 633 -1.87 -14.48 30.05
C ALA A 633 -1.11 -13.65 31.09
N VAL A 634 0.03 -13.07 30.73
CA VAL A 634 0.79 -12.14 31.58
C VAL A 634 -0.01 -10.88 31.88
N ARG A 635 -0.65 -10.25 30.88
CA ARG A 635 -1.53 -9.09 31.08
C ARG A 635 -2.69 -9.39 32.03
N GLN A 636 -3.28 -10.56 31.89
CA GLN A 636 -4.38 -11.05 32.75
C GLN A 636 -3.92 -11.57 34.11
N LYS A 637 -2.60 -11.58 34.39
CA LYS A 637 -2.00 -12.16 35.60
C LYS A 637 -2.36 -13.64 35.80
N ASN A 638 -2.59 -14.38 34.72
CA ASN A 638 -2.83 -15.82 34.73
C ASN A 638 -1.51 -16.57 34.50
N PHE A 639 -0.71 -16.70 35.55
CA PHE A 639 0.66 -17.22 35.43
C PHE A 639 0.73 -18.71 35.05
N ASN A 640 -0.27 -19.53 35.42
CA ASN A 640 -0.32 -20.92 34.99
C ASN A 640 -0.50 -21.04 33.47
N MET A 641 -1.35 -20.17 32.89
CA MET A 641 -1.56 -20.11 31.45
C MET A 641 -0.30 -19.58 30.74
N ALA A 642 0.35 -18.56 31.32
CA ALA A 642 1.61 -18.03 30.81
C ALA A 642 2.71 -19.12 30.78
N GLU A 643 2.85 -19.89 31.85
CA GLU A 643 3.83 -20.98 31.93
C GLU A 643 3.60 -22.03 30.83
N ASN A 644 2.36 -22.43 30.59
CA ASN A 644 2.02 -23.41 29.54
C ASN A 644 2.42 -22.91 28.15
N TYR A 645 2.10 -21.65 27.81
CA TYR A 645 2.48 -21.11 26.50
C TYR A 645 3.98 -20.86 26.37
N ALA A 646 4.66 -20.47 27.45
CA ALA A 646 6.13 -20.38 27.46
C ALA A 646 6.79 -21.74 27.18
N LYS A 647 6.26 -22.83 27.76
CA LYS A 647 6.71 -24.20 27.44
C LYS A 647 6.48 -24.54 25.98
N ASN A 648 5.29 -24.27 25.44
CA ASN A 648 4.99 -24.52 24.03
C ASN A 648 5.94 -23.74 23.09
N ILE A 649 6.27 -22.47 23.39
CA ILE A 649 7.25 -21.69 22.61
C ILE A 649 8.61 -22.40 22.58
N LEU A 650 9.07 -22.90 23.72
CA LEU A 650 10.33 -23.62 23.84
C LEU A 650 10.27 -24.96 23.10
N GLU A 651 9.23 -25.79 23.33
CA GLU A 651 9.06 -27.10 22.68
C GLU A 651 9.06 -27.00 21.15
N TRP A 652 8.43 -25.96 20.62
CA TRP A 652 8.33 -25.70 19.18
C TRP A 652 9.45 -24.79 18.67
N SER A 653 10.48 -24.55 19.47
CA SER A 653 11.70 -23.86 19.04
C SER A 653 12.61 -24.80 18.25
N ALA A 654 13.39 -24.27 17.31
CA ALA A 654 14.29 -25.07 16.47
C ALA A 654 15.51 -25.67 17.24
N TYR A 655 15.58 -25.48 18.55
CA TYR A 655 16.74 -25.83 19.40
C TYR A 655 16.32 -26.82 20.49
N SER A 656 16.27 -28.10 20.15
CA SER A 656 15.67 -29.16 20.98
C SER A 656 16.38 -29.42 22.32
N LYS A 657 17.69 -29.19 22.42
CA LYS A 657 18.46 -29.40 23.67
C LYS A 657 18.29 -28.27 24.67
N GLU A 658 18.35 -27.03 24.18
CA GLU A 658 18.27 -25.81 24.98
C GLU A 658 16.84 -25.59 25.51
N SER A 659 15.86 -25.96 24.70
CA SER A 659 14.43 -25.90 25.05
C SER A 659 14.09 -26.89 26.17
N ALA A 660 14.61 -28.12 26.10
CA ALA A 660 14.41 -29.12 27.14
C ALA A 660 14.96 -28.64 28.50
N THR A 661 16.16 -28.02 28.53
CA THR A 661 16.75 -27.46 29.76
C THR A 661 15.95 -26.28 30.30
N ALA A 662 15.46 -25.38 29.44
CA ALA A 662 14.63 -24.25 29.85
C ALA A 662 13.26 -24.70 30.41
N ILE A 663 12.64 -25.71 29.79
CA ILE A 663 11.40 -26.32 30.26
C ILE A 663 11.61 -27.00 31.63
N GLU A 664 12.68 -27.77 31.78
CA GLU A 664 13.03 -28.45 33.04
C GLU A 664 13.30 -27.44 34.16
N PHE A 665 13.97 -26.33 33.86
CA PHE A 665 14.18 -25.23 34.81
C PHE A 665 12.86 -24.60 35.27
N LEU A 666 11.97 -24.26 34.32
CA LEU A 666 10.65 -23.68 34.62
C LEU A 666 9.77 -24.63 35.47
N VAL A 667 9.84 -25.93 35.22
CA VAL A 667 9.09 -26.96 35.97
C VAL A 667 9.59 -27.09 37.43
N ASN A 668 10.87 -26.84 37.68
CA ASN A 668 11.51 -27.11 38.97
C ASN A 668 11.50 -25.93 39.96
N TYR A 669 11.33 -24.67 39.51
CA TYR A 669 11.45 -23.47 40.37
C TYR A 669 10.13 -22.73 40.59
N LYS A 670 9.41 -23.02 41.70
CA LYS A 670 7.99 -22.64 42.00
C LYS A 670 7.70 -21.30 42.72
N ASN A 671 8.58 -20.30 42.73
CA ASN A 671 8.38 -19.07 43.52
C ASN A 671 8.05 -17.81 42.69
N ASP A 672 7.46 -16.80 43.36
CA ASP A 672 6.87 -15.53 42.85
C ASP A 672 7.72 -14.64 41.89
N GLU A 673 8.94 -15.04 41.53
CA GLU A 673 9.84 -14.36 40.57
C GLU A 673 9.50 -14.66 39.09
N TYR A 674 8.46 -15.46 38.83
CA TYR A 674 8.02 -15.87 37.48
C TYR A 674 7.61 -14.73 36.54
N ARG A 675 7.17 -13.59 37.09
CA ARG A 675 6.70 -12.44 36.29
C ARG A 675 7.83 -11.87 35.42
N ASP A 676 9.03 -11.82 35.97
CA ASP A 676 10.20 -11.29 35.26
C ASP A 676 10.76 -12.32 34.27
N ILE A 677 10.70 -13.61 34.61
CA ILE A 677 11.13 -14.72 33.72
C ILE A 677 10.21 -14.85 32.51
N ALA A 678 8.89 -14.79 32.66
CA ALA A 678 7.96 -14.83 31.54
C ALA A 678 8.06 -13.57 30.65
N TYR A 679 8.24 -12.40 31.26
CA TYR A 679 8.51 -11.14 30.56
C TYR A 679 9.84 -11.19 29.78
N LEU A 680 10.90 -11.76 30.37
CA LEU A 680 12.18 -11.97 29.71
C LEU A 680 12.12 -13.05 28.60
N ILE A 681 11.48 -14.20 28.81
CA ILE A 681 11.36 -15.25 27.78
C ILE A 681 10.66 -14.68 26.54
N ASN A 682 9.62 -13.87 26.74
CA ASN A 682 8.92 -13.18 25.66
C ASN A 682 9.79 -12.14 24.92
N GLN A 683 10.78 -11.54 25.59
CA GLN A 683 11.80 -10.68 24.98
C GLN A 683 12.90 -11.48 24.26
N ILE A 684 13.17 -12.71 24.70
CA ILE A 684 14.35 -13.52 24.32
C ILE A 684 14.00 -14.64 23.31
N ALA A 685 12.70 -14.84 23.02
CA ALA A 685 12.20 -15.85 22.09
C ALA A 685 12.45 -15.62 20.57
N PRO A 686 13.22 -14.62 20.10
CA PRO A 686 13.72 -14.70 18.72
C PRO A 686 15.03 -15.49 18.56
N GLN A 687 15.87 -15.74 19.59
CA GLN A 687 17.28 -16.17 19.35
C GLN A 687 17.95 -17.14 20.34
N GLY A 688 17.21 -18.00 21.05
CA GLY A 688 17.85 -19.14 21.77
C GLY A 688 18.82 -18.76 22.90
N GLU A 689 18.79 -17.50 23.39
CA GLU A 689 19.62 -17.06 24.52
C GLU A 689 19.09 -17.49 25.88
N ALA A 690 17.88 -18.07 25.92
CA ALA A 690 17.26 -18.61 27.13
C ALA A 690 18.25 -19.51 27.90
N SER A 691 19.00 -20.39 27.22
CA SER A 691 19.94 -21.31 27.86
C SER A 691 21.12 -20.61 28.57
N ASN A 692 21.70 -19.57 27.98
CA ASN A 692 22.81 -18.85 28.61
C ASN A 692 22.36 -18.00 29.81
N PHE A 693 21.15 -17.41 29.71
CA PHE A 693 20.53 -16.71 30.83
C PHE A 693 20.19 -17.65 31.98
N PHE A 694 19.53 -18.78 31.71
CA PHE A 694 19.23 -19.79 32.73
C PHE A 694 20.50 -20.39 33.35
N ARG A 695 21.56 -20.61 32.57
CA ARG A 695 22.88 -21.02 33.11
C ARG A 695 23.49 -19.98 34.04
N LYS A 696 23.36 -18.69 33.72
CA LYS A 696 23.86 -17.59 34.55
C LYS A 696 23.08 -17.50 35.87
N LEU A 697 21.75 -17.63 35.81
CA LEU A 697 20.88 -17.68 36.97
C LEU A 697 21.20 -18.88 37.89
N LEU A 698 21.48 -20.04 37.31
CA LEU A 698 21.92 -21.25 38.02
C LEU A 698 23.32 -21.11 38.63
N SER A 699 24.22 -20.33 38.01
CA SER A 699 25.56 -20.09 38.52
C SER A 699 25.63 -19.04 39.64
N GLU A 700 24.60 -18.19 39.78
CA GLU A 700 24.50 -17.18 40.85
C GLU A 700 23.77 -17.72 42.10
N GLN A 701 23.31 -18.98 42.09
CA GLN A 701 22.67 -19.67 43.22
C GLN A 701 23.44 -20.91 43.75
N ILE A 702 24.73 -21.06 43.40
CA ILE A 702 25.62 -22.11 43.98
C ILE A 702 26.69 -21.48 44.87
#